data_AF-A0AAJ6CQZ6-F1
#
_entry.id   AF-A0AAJ6CQZ6-F1
#
_cell.length_a   1.000
_cell.length_b   1.000
_cell.length_c   1.000
_cell.angle_alpha   90.00
_cell.angle_beta   90.00
_cell.angle_gamma   90.00
#
_symmetry.space_group_name_H-M   'P 1'
#
loop_
_entity.id
_entity.type
_entity.pdbx_description
1 polymer ?
#
loop_
_entity_poly.entity_id
_entity_poly.type
_entity_poly.pdbx_seq_one_letter_code
_entity_poly.pdbx_strand_id
1 'polypeptide(L)'
;MATVLTISIGIVVVAFVLTNSYDFSSISEPTRTTESAQQSIIRRSGSGDFDPSAPSTSNSSGSGFSGSSESSSNTGTNSSGTSSTAATGDSSIPTLNDDAPLANAVPSGEAVIAGCTIHGRVTDDWGSPMVGVLVFATTANGNVVESITDSRGRYALPSPTPDAVSVSISLSHISEDSETFSVMVGDSVISLSTPIDPELSGCEVNFDSWNVQDQMVASPIESDLWPDAATIYQYTLNAESLALSLGGDLSDSAPLQIQAWCDDPNLGCDGAQDGAFFIAANELEPDSPPIIALLPNRSSSRSAGIPDNREYHEYGHYFLSLATGDNFELPPGDTNHGGYYNNSSTQDSFVEGFAEFYSMMVSRHVDNDNNAEIYTIGADYDLETNRLPWEAAGWWEEFTIAGLLLDLVDDDDDYADKASGLTGVSVLDISTDAEPSGTIVSGSIVNSSPLVVRDADVTVRYLNEDGEVIGTQVTRALPGIIAPTRQGTFYAAPPAGLEVAQATATLGGIPKSDDDEVSIGLVRLVTMITEYEQENGKTGVSNVAELYDVLTNSNESSSSTTANLLEIPTALIDDIFIDHGFFADLDGDRKYDPEIDGEIGASSHPVSEFGDVSFAEFIPRHDPDAYEGSFVKINTGDADVDAIIQISMPADGGSASYAYVAPKGGTGKVELAVPPADQNAEVTIITAGKDYRPVIAFRVDADNFHEKVENGTISELQVAPVELEAGATLQQPDTNSTAIQFGVMIGGIAAVLIVVASLVAIRRQWGKP
;
A
#
# COMPACT_ATOMS: atom_id res chain seq x y z
N MET A 1 -38.25 56.34 24.32
CA MET A 1 -37.30 56.47 23.20
C MET A 1 -36.19 55.49 23.47
N ALA A 2 -36.26 54.34 22.81
CA ALA A 2 -35.42 53.19 23.03
C ALA A 2 -34.41 53.11 21.88
N THR A 3 -33.14 52.95 22.24
CA THR A 3 -32.04 52.73 21.30
C THR A 3 -31.94 51.24 21.04
N VAL A 4 -32.12 50.86 19.77
CA VAL A 4 -32.05 49.49 19.28
C VAL A 4 -30.57 49.16 19.00
N LEU A 5 -30.07 48.11 19.64
CA LEU A 5 -28.82 47.44 19.30
C LEU A 5 -29.20 46.04 18.80
N THR A 6 -28.97 45.79 17.52
CA THR A 6 -29.20 44.50 16.87
C THR A 6 -27.93 43.67 17.02
N ILE A 7 -28.00 42.55 17.74
CA ILE A 7 -27.01 41.48 17.71
C ILE A 7 -27.70 40.28 17.07
N SER A 8 -27.23 39.87 15.89
CA SER A 8 -27.68 38.66 15.21
C SER A 8 -26.79 37.50 15.65
N ILE A 9 -27.35 36.57 16.42
CA ILE A 9 -26.78 35.24 16.64
C ILE A 9 -27.57 34.29 15.74
N GLY A 10 -26.95 33.81 14.67
CA GLY A 10 -27.48 32.71 13.87
C GLY A 10 -27.10 31.39 14.52
N ILE A 11 -28.05 30.76 15.21
CA ILE A 11 -28.00 29.32 15.53
C ILE A 11 -28.82 28.65 14.43
N VAL A 12 -28.16 27.91 13.54
CA VAL A 12 -28.85 26.96 12.67
C VAL A 12 -28.96 25.66 13.45
N VAL A 13 -30.21 25.30 13.76
CA VAL A 13 -30.61 23.98 14.22
C VAL A 13 -30.91 23.18 12.95
N VAL A 14 -30.12 22.14 12.67
CA VAL A 14 -30.54 21.06 11.76
C VAL A 14 -30.84 19.84 12.62
N ALA A 15 -32.08 19.38 12.57
CA ALA A 15 -32.52 18.14 13.17
C ALA A 15 -33.22 17.30 12.09
N PHE A 16 -32.60 16.13 11.84
CA PHE A 16 -33.17 14.81 11.53
C PHE A 16 -33.95 14.55 10.23
N VAL A 17 -33.43 13.59 9.44
CA VAL A 17 -34.06 12.36 8.87
C VAL A 17 -32.89 11.37 8.58
N LEU A 18 -32.53 10.36 9.40
CA LEU A 18 -32.95 8.92 9.38
C LEU A 18 -33.28 8.39 7.97
N THR A 19 -32.57 7.47 7.30
CA THR A 19 -31.98 6.18 7.71
C THR A 19 -31.20 5.60 6.51
N ASN A 20 -30.03 4.99 6.74
CA ASN A 20 -29.62 3.71 6.15
C ASN A 20 -28.35 3.26 6.86
N SER A 21 -28.54 2.57 7.99
CA SER A 21 -27.49 1.77 8.60
C SER A 21 -27.64 0.38 8.03
N TYR A 22 -26.66 -0.08 7.26
CA TYR A 22 -26.55 -1.50 6.94
C TYR A 22 -26.18 -2.23 8.24
N ASP A 23 -27.11 -3.09 8.68
CA ASP A 23 -26.99 -3.93 9.86
C ASP A 23 -26.31 -5.23 9.40
N PHE A 24 -25.00 -5.35 9.62
CA PHE A 24 -24.30 -6.62 9.46
C PHE A 24 -24.80 -7.58 10.55
N SER A 25 -25.55 -8.59 10.12
CA SER A 25 -26.10 -9.63 10.99
C SER A 25 -24.97 -10.44 11.63
N SER A 26 -24.62 -10.10 12.87
CA SER A 26 -23.81 -10.96 13.73
C SER A 26 -24.59 -12.24 14.06
N ILE A 27 -24.03 -13.38 13.67
CA ILE A 27 -24.48 -14.70 14.11
C ILE A 27 -24.37 -14.77 15.64
N SER A 28 -25.37 -15.40 16.24
CA SER A 28 -25.64 -15.41 17.68
C SER A 28 -24.82 -16.49 18.40
N GLU A 29 -24.02 -16.09 19.39
CA GLU A 29 -23.51 -17.01 20.42
C GLU A 29 -24.24 -16.83 21.77
N PRO A 30 -24.44 -17.92 22.54
CA PRO A 30 -25.25 -17.91 23.74
C PRO A 30 -24.48 -17.46 24.99
N THR A 31 -25.03 -16.44 25.63
CA THR A 31 -24.97 -16.06 27.06
C THR A 31 -24.22 -17.02 28.00
N ARG A 32 -23.16 -16.52 28.66
CA ARG A 32 -22.83 -16.94 30.03
C ARG A 32 -22.25 -15.81 30.88
N THR A 33 -22.68 -15.84 32.14
CA THR A 33 -22.62 -14.83 33.20
C THR A 33 -21.25 -14.61 33.85
N THR A 34 -20.95 -13.32 34.07
CA THR A 34 -20.19 -12.66 35.17
C THR A 34 -19.29 -13.47 36.11
N GLU A 35 -18.05 -13.01 36.31
CA GLU A 35 -17.57 -12.49 37.60
C GLU A 35 -16.23 -11.75 37.49
N SER A 36 -16.12 -10.66 38.27
CA SER A 36 -14.98 -9.74 38.34
C SER A 36 -13.91 -10.20 39.32
N ALA A 37 -12.63 -9.95 39.03
CA ALA A 37 -11.63 -9.72 40.07
C ALA A 37 -10.47 -8.84 39.58
N GLN A 38 -10.34 -7.66 40.20
CA GLN A 38 -9.16 -6.80 40.18
C GLN A 38 -8.03 -7.42 41.02
N GLN A 39 -6.77 -7.29 40.54
CA GLN A 39 -5.55 -7.07 41.34
C GLN A 39 -4.36 -6.92 40.37
N SER A 40 -3.87 -5.72 40.09
CA SER A 40 -2.73 -5.03 40.74
C SER A 40 -1.50 -5.91 41.01
N ILE A 41 -0.35 -5.61 40.36
CA ILE A 41 1.00 -5.66 40.97
C ILE A 41 2.02 -4.84 40.12
N ILE A 42 2.48 -3.76 40.76
CA ILE A 42 3.83 -3.20 40.89
C ILE A 42 4.94 -3.73 39.93
N ARG A 43 5.41 -2.83 39.05
CA ARG A 43 6.68 -2.90 38.29
C ARG A 43 7.91 -2.87 39.20
N ARG A 44 8.94 -3.65 38.86
CA ARG A 44 10.32 -3.42 39.31
C ARG A 44 11.28 -3.46 38.13
N SER A 45 11.92 -2.31 37.92
CA SER A 45 12.95 -1.98 36.95
C SER A 45 14.26 -2.75 37.18
N GLY A 46 14.90 -3.17 36.09
CA GLY A 46 16.28 -3.65 36.08
C GLY A 46 16.95 -3.31 34.75
N SER A 47 17.65 -2.20 34.73
CA SER A 47 18.52 -1.69 33.66
C SER A 47 19.81 -2.49 33.55
N GLY A 48 20.31 -2.69 32.32
CA GLY A 48 21.65 -3.19 32.06
C GLY A 48 22.10 -2.86 30.64
N ASP A 49 22.75 -1.72 30.49
CA ASP A 49 23.52 -1.30 29.30
C ASP A 49 24.61 -2.33 28.96
N PHE A 50 24.87 -2.60 27.67
CA PHE A 50 26.23 -2.76 27.16
C PHE A 50 26.36 -2.44 25.67
N ASP A 51 27.40 -1.65 25.41
CA ASP A 51 27.87 -0.96 24.19
C ASP A 51 28.67 -1.92 23.25
N PRO A 52 28.56 -1.83 21.91
CA PRO A 52 29.17 -2.77 20.97
C PRO A 52 30.50 -2.26 20.35
N SER A 53 31.27 -3.16 19.75
CA SER A 53 32.46 -2.79 18.95
C SER A 53 32.71 -3.78 17.80
N ALA A 54 32.26 -3.38 16.59
CA ALA A 54 32.99 -3.36 15.30
C ALA A 54 33.63 -4.65 14.70
N PRO A 55 34.06 -4.65 13.41
CA PRO A 55 33.40 -4.15 12.19
C PRO A 55 33.50 -5.11 10.97
N SER A 56 32.79 -4.69 9.92
CA SER A 56 32.79 -5.08 8.50
C SER A 56 34.14 -5.32 7.80
N THR A 57 34.13 -6.15 6.75
CA THR A 57 34.84 -5.87 5.48
C THR A 57 34.12 -6.47 4.27
N SER A 58 33.89 -5.60 3.29
CA SER A 58 33.42 -5.78 1.92
C SER A 58 34.43 -6.51 1.00
N ASN A 59 33.95 -7.02 -0.14
CA ASN A 59 34.49 -6.68 -1.46
C ASN A 59 33.63 -7.21 -2.61
N SER A 60 33.08 -6.28 -3.38
CA SER A 60 32.48 -6.46 -4.70
C SER A 60 33.54 -6.30 -5.80
N SER A 61 33.37 -7.00 -6.91
CA SER A 61 34.05 -6.74 -8.18
C SER A 61 33.12 -7.11 -9.32
N GLY A 62 32.81 -6.16 -10.19
CA GLY A 62 31.74 -6.28 -11.17
C GLY A 62 32.17 -6.47 -12.64
N SER A 63 31.20 -6.14 -13.49
CA SER A 63 31.19 -5.89 -14.94
C SER A 63 31.23 -7.09 -15.90
N GLY A 64 30.34 -7.05 -16.90
CA GLY A 64 30.56 -7.72 -18.20
C GLY A 64 29.30 -8.03 -19.01
N PHE A 65 28.81 -7.04 -19.77
CA PHE A 65 27.78 -7.20 -20.82
C PHE A 65 28.27 -8.02 -22.04
N SER A 66 27.30 -8.58 -22.77
CA SER A 66 27.27 -9.01 -24.19
C SER A 66 27.40 -10.50 -24.56
N GLY A 67 26.45 -10.97 -25.38
CA GLY A 67 26.76 -11.74 -26.58
C GLY A 67 26.17 -13.14 -26.69
N SER A 68 25.13 -13.25 -27.50
CA SER A 68 24.46 -14.46 -28.02
C SER A 68 25.35 -15.56 -28.63
N SER A 69 24.93 -16.83 -28.52
CA SER A 69 24.86 -17.80 -29.64
C SER A 69 24.39 -19.21 -29.22
N GLU A 70 23.29 -19.65 -29.81
CA GLU A 70 23.01 -20.96 -30.44
C GLU A 70 23.66 -22.28 -29.95
N SER A 71 22.76 -23.19 -29.54
CA SER A 71 22.60 -24.58 -30.03
C SER A 71 23.41 -25.76 -29.46
N SER A 72 22.63 -26.84 -29.27
CA SER A 72 22.92 -28.26 -29.57
C SER A 72 23.20 -29.24 -28.41
N SER A 73 22.15 -30.02 -28.10
CA SER A 73 22.09 -31.50 -28.06
C SER A 73 23.20 -32.34 -27.41
N ASN A 74 22.84 -33.13 -26.39
CA ASN A 74 23.05 -34.60 -26.32
C ASN A 74 22.43 -35.15 -25.01
N THR A 75 21.42 -36.02 -25.07
CA THR A 75 21.47 -37.50 -25.09
C THR A 75 22.30 -38.17 -23.99
N GLY A 76 21.68 -39.10 -23.24
CA GLY A 76 22.37 -40.20 -22.55
C GLY A 76 21.87 -40.57 -21.14
N THR A 77 20.76 -41.32 -21.03
CA THR A 77 20.71 -42.74 -20.56
C THR A 77 20.84 -43.06 -19.06
N ASN A 78 19.72 -43.54 -18.50
CA ASN A 78 19.51 -44.80 -17.73
C ASN A 78 20.57 -45.35 -16.75
N SER A 79 20.14 -45.61 -15.50
CA SER A 79 20.07 -46.95 -14.85
C SER A 79 19.82 -46.76 -13.33
N SER A 80 18.66 -47.16 -12.79
CA SER A 80 18.32 -48.47 -12.20
C SER A 80 19.27 -49.01 -11.12
N GLY A 81 18.77 -49.22 -9.89
CA GLY A 81 19.50 -50.02 -8.90
C GLY A 81 18.91 -50.06 -7.48
N THR A 82 17.91 -50.91 -7.27
CA THR A 82 17.37 -51.40 -5.99
C THR A 82 18.41 -52.13 -5.13
N SER A 83 18.34 -52.03 -3.79
CA SER A 83 18.01 -53.15 -2.89
C SER A 83 18.38 -52.91 -1.42
N SER A 84 17.57 -53.55 -0.57
CA SER A 84 17.53 -53.61 0.88
C SER A 84 18.61 -54.49 1.52
N THR A 85 18.79 -54.38 2.84
CA THR A 85 18.96 -55.53 3.74
C THR A 85 18.81 -55.16 5.22
N ALA A 86 18.09 -56.01 5.94
CA ALA A 86 17.86 -55.99 7.38
C ALA A 86 18.91 -56.85 8.12
N ALA A 87 19.07 -56.65 9.43
CA ALA A 87 19.71 -57.61 10.32
C ALA A 87 19.04 -57.65 11.71
N THR A 88 18.91 -58.86 12.22
CA THR A 88 18.18 -59.34 13.40
C THR A 88 19.09 -59.72 14.58
N GLY A 89 18.52 -59.73 15.80
CA GLY A 89 18.81 -60.73 16.85
C GLY A 89 19.18 -60.14 18.22
N ASP A 90 19.11 -60.85 19.35
CA ASP A 90 18.22 -61.88 19.93
C ASP A 90 18.59 -61.97 21.44
N SER A 91 17.59 -62.32 22.25
CA SER A 91 17.51 -62.90 23.61
C SER A 91 18.68 -62.84 24.65
N SER A 92 18.33 -62.56 25.92
CA SER A 92 18.23 -63.60 26.97
C SER A 92 17.87 -63.06 28.37
N ILE A 93 16.99 -63.81 29.05
CA ILE A 93 16.49 -63.65 30.43
C ILE A 93 17.25 -64.63 31.35
N PRO A 94 17.36 -64.36 32.67
CA PRO A 94 16.87 -65.34 33.64
C PRO A 94 16.04 -64.74 34.79
N THR A 95 15.05 -65.53 35.23
CA THR A 95 14.10 -65.33 36.33
C THR A 95 14.64 -65.86 37.68
N LEU A 96 14.07 -65.37 38.81
CA LEU A 96 13.42 -66.18 39.88
C LEU A 96 13.03 -65.32 41.12
N ASN A 97 11.71 -65.30 41.44
CA ASN A 97 10.95 -65.47 42.70
C ASN A 97 11.55 -65.04 44.07
N ASP A 98 10.82 -64.63 45.12
CA ASP A 98 9.40 -64.56 45.52
C ASP A 98 9.29 -63.62 46.77
N ASP A 99 8.06 -63.32 47.21
CA ASP A 99 7.60 -62.79 48.52
C ASP A 99 7.27 -61.28 48.67
N ALA A 100 5.96 -61.01 48.77
CA ALA A 100 5.34 -59.83 49.37
C ALA A 100 5.00 -60.13 50.86
N PRO A 101 4.38 -59.22 51.66
CA PRO A 101 4.10 -57.78 51.48
C PRO A 101 4.52 -56.94 52.71
N LEU A 102 4.54 -55.61 52.63
CA LEU A 102 4.09 -54.71 53.72
C LEU A 102 4.00 -53.25 53.25
N ALA A 103 2.90 -52.64 53.66
CA ALA A 103 2.44 -51.31 53.32
C ALA A 103 3.45 -50.19 53.66
N ASN A 104 3.57 -49.22 52.76
CA ASN A 104 3.60 -47.80 53.09
C ASN A 104 3.22 -47.01 51.83
N ALA A 105 1.99 -46.51 51.83
CA ALA A 105 1.56 -45.48 50.91
C ALA A 105 2.35 -44.19 51.22
N VAL A 106 3.29 -43.86 50.35
CA VAL A 106 3.76 -42.48 50.20
C VAL A 106 2.72 -41.81 49.30
N PRO A 107 2.08 -40.70 49.71
CA PRO A 107 1.29 -39.93 48.76
C PRO A 107 2.29 -39.26 47.81
N SER A 108 2.43 -39.82 46.61
CA SER A 108 2.92 -39.07 45.46
C SER A 108 1.86 -38.00 45.17
N GLY A 109 1.96 -36.89 45.88
CA GLY A 109 1.37 -35.64 45.41
C GLY A 109 2.17 -35.16 44.22
N GLU A 110 2.07 -35.86 43.09
CA GLU A 110 2.10 -35.16 41.81
C GLU A 110 0.85 -34.30 41.84
N ALA A 111 1.05 -33.03 42.17
CA ALA A 111 0.12 -32.02 41.71
C ALA A 111 0.10 -32.20 40.19
N VAL A 112 -0.98 -32.77 39.67
CA VAL A 112 -1.32 -32.62 38.25
C VAL A 112 -1.41 -31.12 38.06
N ILE A 113 -0.34 -30.51 37.55
CA ILE A 113 -0.38 -29.14 37.07
C ILE A 113 -1.41 -29.20 35.95
N ALA A 114 -2.57 -28.61 36.18
CA ALA A 114 -3.57 -28.48 35.15
C ALA A 114 -2.91 -27.73 34.00
N GLY A 115 -2.64 -28.43 32.89
CA GLY A 115 -2.07 -27.82 31.69
C GLY A 115 -2.88 -26.58 31.34
N CYS A 116 -2.19 -25.47 31.10
CA CYS A 116 -2.85 -24.26 30.62
C CYS A 116 -3.04 -24.34 29.10
N THR A 117 -4.03 -23.60 28.60
CA THR A 117 -4.25 -23.45 27.17
C THR A 117 -3.28 -22.40 26.64
N ILE A 118 -2.44 -22.76 25.69
CA ILE A 118 -1.56 -21.82 24.99
C ILE A 118 -2.44 -20.84 24.20
N HIS A 119 -2.17 -19.56 24.38
CA HIS A 119 -2.87 -18.46 23.74
C HIS A 119 -1.93 -17.28 23.55
N GLY A 120 -2.33 -16.31 22.75
CA GLY A 120 -1.57 -15.08 22.58
C GLY A 120 -2.12 -14.23 21.47
N ARG A 121 -1.27 -13.34 20.96
CA ARG A 121 -1.55 -12.46 19.84
C ARG A 121 -0.44 -12.54 18.79
N VAL A 122 -0.82 -12.42 17.53
CA VAL A 122 0.08 -12.23 16.41
C VAL A 122 -0.10 -10.79 15.90
N THR A 123 1.01 -10.08 15.74
CA THR A 123 1.03 -8.73 15.18
C THR A 123 2.10 -8.58 14.14
N ASP A 124 1.81 -7.74 13.15
CA ASP A 124 2.76 -7.34 12.12
C ASP A 124 3.82 -6.36 12.66
N ASP A 125 4.64 -5.80 11.76
CA ASP A 125 5.73 -4.88 12.11
C ASP A 125 5.27 -3.54 12.68
N TRP A 126 3.98 -3.29 12.62
CA TRP A 126 3.37 -2.04 13.07
C TRP A 126 2.52 -2.26 14.32
N GLY A 127 2.42 -3.50 14.81
CA GLY A 127 1.62 -3.89 15.97
C GLY A 127 0.13 -4.09 15.65
N SER A 128 -0.24 -3.98 14.38
CA SER A 128 -1.58 -4.28 13.88
C SER A 128 -1.80 -5.79 13.93
N PRO A 129 -3.05 -6.22 14.24
CA PRO A 129 -3.34 -7.64 14.37
C PRO A 129 -3.33 -8.35 13.00
N MET A 130 -2.54 -9.43 12.88
CA MET A 130 -2.61 -10.30 11.70
C MET A 130 -3.76 -11.28 11.86
N VAL A 131 -4.71 -11.27 10.93
CA VAL A 131 -5.96 -12.03 10.98
C VAL A 131 -5.86 -13.27 10.09
N GLY A 132 -6.46 -14.39 10.51
CA GLY A 132 -6.52 -15.60 9.68
C GLY A 132 -5.20 -16.38 9.55
N VAL A 133 -4.13 -15.94 10.23
CA VAL A 133 -2.83 -16.63 10.28
C VAL A 133 -2.97 -17.96 11.02
N LEU A 134 -2.44 -19.02 10.43
CA LEU A 134 -2.34 -20.35 11.04
C LEU A 134 -1.32 -20.35 12.19
N VAL A 135 -1.76 -20.79 13.37
CA VAL A 135 -0.93 -20.98 14.56
C VAL A 135 -0.95 -22.43 14.98
N PHE A 136 0.22 -23.02 15.20
CA PHE A 136 0.31 -24.42 15.62
C PHE A 136 1.36 -24.64 16.70
N ALA A 137 1.09 -25.58 17.61
CA ALA A 137 2.06 -26.07 18.57
C ALA A 137 2.47 -27.50 18.26
N THR A 138 3.77 -27.75 18.36
CA THR A 138 4.33 -29.10 18.26
C THR A 138 4.58 -29.64 19.66
N THR A 139 4.06 -30.84 19.96
CA THR A 139 4.31 -31.50 21.25
C THR A 139 5.62 -32.29 21.24
N ALA A 140 6.11 -32.67 22.43
CA ALA A 140 7.31 -33.49 22.58
C ALA A 140 7.24 -34.83 21.81
N ASN A 141 6.04 -35.32 21.52
CA ASN A 141 5.81 -36.54 20.75
C ASN A 141 5.65 -36.30 19.23
N GLY A 142 5.78 -35.04 18.78
CA GLY A 142 5.63 -34.63 17.38
C GLY A 142 4.18 -34.44 16.92
N ASN A 143 3.20 -34.42 17.83
CA ASN A 143 1.82 -34.11 17.46
C ASN A 143 1.68 -32.61 17.23
N VAL A 144 0.85 -32.22 16.26
CA VAL A 144 0.55 -30.83 15.94
C VAL A 144 -0.87 -30.50 16.40
N VAL A 145 -1.04 -29.35 17.06
CA VAL A 145 -2.34 -28.79 17.45
C VAL A 145 -2.43 -27.38 16.90
N GLU A 146 -3.51 -27.08 16.20
CA GLU A 146 -3.63 -25.86 15.39
C GLU A 146 -4.78 -24.97 15.86
N SER A 147 -4.68 -23.69 15.54
CA SER A 147 -5.69 -22.64 15.73
C SER A 147 -5.44 -21.55 14.68
N ILE A 148 -6.37 -20.63 14.56
CA ILE A 148 -6.29 -19.49 13.64
C ILE A 148 -6.51 -18.22 14.47
N THR A 149 -5.87 -17.14 14.06
CA THR A 149 -6.03 -15.83 14.70
C THR A 149 -7.39 -15.19 14.41
N ASP A 150 -8.02 -14.62 15.43
CA ASP A 150 -9.26 -13.83 15.30
C ASP A 150 -9.02 -12.44 14.67
N SER A 151 -10.07 -11.65 14.48
CA SER A 151 -9.98 -10.27 13.95
C SER A 151 -9.18 -9.28 14.81
N ARG A 152 -8.69 -9.71 15.99
CA ARG A 152 -7.79 -8.94 16.86
C ARG A 152 -6.41 -9.60 16.95
N GLY A 153 -6.12 -10.53 16.05
CA GLY A 153 -4.87 -11.29 15.97
C GLY A 153 -4.72 -12.29 17.10
N ARG A 154 -5.78 -12.61 17.85
CA ARG A 154 -5.68 -13.48 19.03
C ARG A 154 -5.94 -14.92 18.66
N TYR A 155 -5.20 -15.83 19.26
CA TYR A 155 -5.39 -17.27 19.08
C TYR A 155 -5.46 -17.97 20.44
N ALA A 156 -6.09 -19.15 20.45
CA ALA A 156 -6.09 -20.06 21.58
C ALA A 156 -6.16 -21.49 21.07
N LEU A 157 -5.20 -22.33 21.45
CA LEU A 157 -5.17 -23.72 21.00
C LEU A 157 -6.32 -24.52 21.65
N PRO A 158 -7.00 -25.41 20.91
CA PRO A 158 -8.26 -26.05 21.32
C PRO A 158 -8.15 -27.05 22.49
N SER A 159 -6.98 -27.24 23.11
CA SER A 159 -6.81 -28.09 24.30
C SER A 159 -5.61 -27.68 25.15
N PRO A 160 -5.59 -28.01 26.45
CA PRO A 160 -4.37 -27.95 27.24
C PRO A 160 -3.26 -28.77 26.58
N THR A 161 -2.15 -28.13 26.24
CA THR A 161 -0.98 -28.75 25.62
C THR A 161 0.22 -28.67 26.57
N PRO A 162 0.15 -29.33 27.74
CA PRO A 162 1.24 -29.26 28.73
C PRO A 162 2.56 -29.85 28.22
N ASP A 163 2.52 -30.66 27.16
CA ASP A 163 3.68 -31.25 26.50
C ASP A 163 4.10 -30.52 25.21
N ALA A 164 3.56 -29.32 24.94
CA ALA A 164 4.04 -28.46 23.86
C ALA A 164 5.51 -28.09 24.10
N VAL A 165 6.34 -28.22 23.06
CA VAL A 165 7.76 -27.85 23.10
C VAL A 165 8.07 -26.65 22.22
N SER A 166 7.22 -26.37 21.23
CA SER A 166 7.29 -25.17 20.41
C SER A 166 5.90 -24.68 20.01
N VAL A 167 5.80 -23.38 19.79
CA VAL A 167 4.66 -22.73 19.13
C VAL A 167 5.20 -22.05 17.88
N SER A 168 4.47 -22.14 16.79
CA SER A 168 4.83 -21.62 15.49
C SER A 168 3.64 -20.90 14.87
N ILE A 169 3.93 -19.88 14.09
CA ILE A 169 2.98 -19.25 13.16
C ILE A 169 3.44 -19.54 11.74
N SER A 170 2.51 -19.87 10.85
CA SER A 170 2.73 -20.06 9.41
C SER A 170 2.04 -18.94 8.66
N LEU A 171 2.71 -18.32 7.71
CA LEU A 171 2.12 -17.29 6.83
C LEU A 171 1.20 -17.89 5.76
N SER A 172 0.28 -18.76 6.19
CA SER A 172 -0.86 -19.27 5.43
C SER A 172 -2.12 -18.58 5.94
N HIS A 173 -2.89 -17.97 5.05
CA HIS A 173 -4.17 -17.37 5.39
C HIS A 173 -5.29 -18.39 5.24
N ILE A 174 -6.04 -18.59 6.33
CA ILE A 174 -7.19 -19.48 6.37
C ILE A 174 -8.46 -18.65 6.53
N SER A 175 -9.32 -18.72 5.52
CA SER A 175 -10.65 -18.11 5.49
C SER A 175 -11.71 -19.19 5.27
N GLU A 176 -12.81 -19.14 6.04
CA GLU A 176 -13.94 -20.09 5.96
C GLU A 176 -13.54 -21.59 5.90
N ASP A 177 -12.50 -21.98 6.65
CA ASP A 177 -11.92 -23.33 6.73
C ASP A 177 -11.08 -23.78 5.51
N SER A 178 -10.77 -22.90 4.57
CA SER A 178 -9.87 -23.13 3.44
C SER A 178 -8.67 -22.18 3.45
N GLU A 179 -7.53 -22.67 2.99
CA GLU A 179 -6.38 -21.81 2.69
C GLU A 179 -6.65 -21.02 1.41
N THR A 180 -6.53 -19.70 1.45
CA THR A 180 -6.73 -18.85 0.26
C THR A 180 -5.41 -18.38 -0.33
N PHE A 181 -4.40 -18.09 0.50
CA PHE A 181 -3.04 -17.84 0.06
C PHE A 181 -1.99 -18.23 1.10
N SER A 182 -0.75 -18.37 0.64
CA SER A 182 0.43 -18.60 1.49
C SER A 182 1.64 -17.79 1.03
N VAL A 183 2.40 -17.23 1.98
CA VAL A 183 3.71 -16.58 1.71
C VAL A 183 4.84 -17.58 1.92
N MET A 184 5.64 -17.79 0.89
CA MET A 184 6.57 -18.91 0.81
C MET A 184 7.88 -18.57 0.12
N VAL A 185 8.89 -19.43 0.32
CA VAL A 185 10.14 -19.42 -0.44
C VAL A 185 10.35 -20.83 -1.00
N GLY A 186 10.32 -20.95 -2.33
CA GLY A 186 10.29 -22.25 -2.99
C GLY A 186 9.06 -23.05 -2.55
N ASP A 187 9.25 -24.27 -2.08
CA ASP A 187 8.15 -25.16 -1.65
C ASP A 187 7.75 -24.97 -0.17
N SER A 188 8.35 -24.02 0.55
CA SER A 188 8.19 -23.90 2.02
C SER A 188 7.49 -22.61 2.42
N VAL A 189 6.34 -22.75 3.09
CA VAL A 189 5.66 -21.62 3.73
C VAL A 189 6.55 -21.04 4.83
N ILE A 190 6.65 -19.71 4.86
CA ILE A 190 7.43 -19.00 5.85
C ILE A 190 6.75 -19.12 7.21
N SER A 191 7.53 -19.48 8.23
CA SER A 191 7.05 -19.65 9.60
C SER A 191 7.99 -19.03 10.62
N LEU A 192 7.44 -18.58 11.75
CA LEU A 192 8.20 -18.11 12.92
C LEU A 192 7.89 -19.03 14.10
N SER A 193 8.95 -19.62 14.67
CA SER A 193 8.83 -20.61 15.75
C SER A 193 9.53 -20.14 17.01
N THR A 194 8.92 -20.39 18.17
CA THR A 194 9.55 -20.19 19.48
C THR A 194 9.46 -21.46 20.32
N PRO A 195 10.52 -21.85 21.05
CA PRO A 195 10.38 -22.86 22.08
C PRO A 195 9.45 -22.37 23.19
N ILE A 196 8.72 -23.29 23.81
CA ILE A 196 7.88 -23.01 24.99
C ILE A 196 8.08 -24.10 26.04
N ASP A 197 8.07 -23.70 27.30
CA ASP A 197 7.86 -24.59 28.44
C ASP A 197 6.67 -24.06 29.24
N PRO A 198 5.45 -24.57 28.98
CA PRO A 198 4.23 -24.05 29.61
C PRO A 198 4.30 -24.05 31.15
N GLU A 199 5.12 -24.91 31.76
CA GLU A 199 5.28 -24.98 33.22
C GLU A 199 6.16 -23.85 33.77
N LEU A 200 7.12 -23.35 32.98
CA LEU A 200 8.09 -22.33 33.39
C LEU A 200 7.76 -20.93 32.88
N SER A 201 7.38 -20.80 31.60
CA SER A 201 7.14 -19.50 30.95
C SER A 201 5.69 -19.04 31.01
N GLY A 202 4.76 -19.92 31.42
CA GLY A 202 3.33 -19.71 31.28
C GLY A 202 2.84 -20.06 29.86
N CYS A 203 1.56 -19.80 29.61
CA CYS A 203 0.88 -20.18 28.36
C CYS A 203 0.55 -19.00 27.44
N GLU A 204 1.05 -17.80 27.73
CA GLU A 204 0.91 -16.66 26.82
C GLU A 204 2.13 -16.59 25.91
N VAL A 205 1.93 -16.71 24.60
CA VAL A 205 2.99 -16.60 23.59
C VAL A 205 2.55 -15.59 22.53
N ASN A 206 3.18 -14.42 22.52
CA ASN A 206 2.92 -13.40 21.53
C ASN A 206 3.99 -13.45 20.43
N PHE A 207 3.55 -13.27 19.19
CA PHE A 207 4.41 -13.11 18.03
C PHE A 207 4.24 -11.68 17.54
N ASP A 208 5.18 -10.83 17.89
CA ASP A 208 5.18 -9.42 17.50
C ASP A 208 6.31 -9.22 16.49
N SER A 209 6.00 -8.96 15.21
CA SER A 209 7.03 -8.90 14.16
C SER A 209 8.02 -7.75 14.37
N TRP A 210 7.59 -6.64 14.98
CA TRP A 210 8.49 -5.54 15.39
C TRP A 210 9.43 -5.88 16.56
N ASN A 211 9.25 -7.02 17.20
CA ASN A 211 10.01 -7.47 18.38
C ASN A 211 10.28 -8.98 18.34
N VAL A 212 10.84 -9.46 17.22
CA VAL A 212 11.34 -10.84 17.12
C VAL A 212 12.41 -11.06 18.18
N GLN A 213 12.14 -11.98 19.10
CA GLN A 213 13.02 -12.25 20.24
C GLN A 213 14.15 -13.19 19.82
N ASP A 214 15.31 -13.14 20.50
CA ASP A 214 16.47 -14.00 20.20
C ASP A 214 16.18 -15.52 20.18
N GLN A 215 15.10 -15.94 20.84
CA GLN A 215 14.65 -17.33 20.89
C GLN A 215 13.68 -17.72 19.76
N MET A 216 13.17 -16.76 19.03
CA MET A 216 12.32 -16.97 17.87
C MET A 216 13.19 -17.23 16.65
N VAL A 217 12.78 -18.19 15.81
CA VAL A 217 13.50 -18.60 14.61
C VAL A 217 12.54 -18.63 13.45
N ALA A 218 12.81 -17.80 12.44
CA ALA A 218 12.13 -17.86 11.16
C ALA A 218 12.70 -19.00 10.29
N SER A 219 11.87 -19.55 9.41
CA SER A 219 12.27 -20.57 8.42
C SER A 219 11.32 -20.49 7.23
N PRO A 220 11.81 -20.64 5.98
CA PRO A 220 13.19 -20.92 5.58
C PRO A 220 14.11 -19.68 5.52
N ILE A 221 13.59 -18.51 5.90
CA ILE A 221 14.32 -17.23 5.88
C ILE A 221 15.12 -17.00 7.18
N GLU A 222 16.06 -16.05 7.13
CA GLU A 222 16.69 -15.52 8.33
C GLU A 222 15.68 -14.69 9.16
N SER A 223 15.86 -14.64 10.48
CA SER A 223 14.85 -14.06 11.38
C SER A 223 14.76 -12.54 11.33
N ASP A 224 15.77 -11.86 10.79
CA ASP A 224 15.76 -10.42 10.51
C ASP A 224 14.89 -10.06 9.28
N LEU A 225 14.54 -11.03 8.44
CA LEU A 225 13.64 -10.88 7.30
C LEU A 225 12.17 -11.19 7.66
N TRP A 226 11.90 -11.67 8.88
CA TRP A 226 10.53 -11.93 9.33
C TRP A 226 9.59 -10.71 9.22
N PRO A 227 10.05 -9.49 9.57
CA PRO A 227 9.30 -8.27 9.31
C PRO A 227 8.77 -8.14 7.88
N ASP A 228 9.67 -8.25 6.91
CA ASP A 228 9.35 -8.16 5.48
C ASP A 228 8.32 -9.23 5.06
N ALA A 229 8.44 -10.46 5.57
CA ALA A 229 7.47 -11.53 5.26
C ALA A 229 6.09 -11.26 5.88
N ALA A 230 6.03 -10.77 7.13
CA ALA A 230 4.77 -10.40 7.77
C ALA A 230 4.09 -9.21 7.08
N THR A 231 4.88 -8.27 6.56
CA THR A 231 4.44 -7.15 5.72
C THR A 231 3.75 -7.65 4.45
N ILE A 232 4.41 -8.54 3.69
CA ILE A 232 3.87 -9.12 2.45
C ILE A 232 2.52 -9.80 2.74
N TYR A 233 2.45 -10.63 3.78
CA TYR A 233 1.22 -11.28 4.19
C TYR A 233 0.07 -10.28 4.43
N GLN A 234 0.34 -9.19 5.16
CA GLN A 234 -0.67 -8.22 5.51
C GLN A 234 -1.17 -7.45 4.29
N TYR A 235 -0.31 -7.08 3.36
CA TYR A 235 -0.74 -6.41 2.12
C TYR A 235 -1.51 -7.37 1.21
N THR A 236 -1.08 -8.62 1.04
CA THR A 236 -1.87 -9.62 0.31
C THR A 236 -3.25 -9.80 0.92
N LEU A 237 -3.37 -9.84 2.26
CA LEU A 237 -4.65 -9.93 2.94
C LEU A 237 -5.55 -8.70 2.69
N ASN A 238 -4.97 -7.50 2.64
CA ASN A 238 -5.73 -6.28 2.33
C ASN A 238 -6.29 -6.35 0.90
N ALA A 239 -5.47 -6.79 -0.06
CA ALA A 239 -5.91 -6.99 -1.44
C ALA A 239 -6.99 -8.06 -1.54
N GLU A 240 -6.85 -9.21 -0.86
CA GLU A 240 -7.89 -10.25 -0.81
C GLU A 240 -9.21 -9.73 -0.21
N SER A 241 -9.12 -8.88 0.81
CA SER A 241 -10.31 -8.31 1.48
C SER A 241 -11.14 -7.48 0.51
N LEU A 242 -10.51 -6.73 -0.40
CA LEU A 242 -11.22 -6.04 -1.48
C LEU A 242 -11.86 -7.05 -2.44
N ALA A 243 -11.12 -8.04 -2.93
CA ALA A 243 -11.64 -9.05 -3.87
C ALA A 243 -12.91 -9.72 -3.33
N LEU A 244 -12.91 -10.14 -2.06
CA LEU A 244 -14.07 -10.73 -1.40
C LEU A 244 -15.25 -9.75 -1.31
N SER A 245 -14.98 -8.45 -1.07
CA SER A 245 -16.02 -7.41 -1.04
C SER A 245 -16.63 -7.13 -2.43
N LEU A 246 -15.87 -7.37 -3.50
CA LEU A 246 -16.30 -7.26 -4.89
C LEU A 246 -17.01 -8.53 -5.39
N GLY A 247 -17.10 -9.58 -4.57
CA GLY A 247 -17.78 -10.83 -4.89
C GLY A 247 -16.88 -11.91 -5.48
N GLY A 248 -15.54 -11.80 -5.35
CA GLY A 248 -14.61 -12.85 -5.73
C GLY A 248 -14.89 -14.16 -4.99
N ASP A 249 -14.96 -15.26 -5.73
CA ASP A 249 -15.18 -16.60 -5.18
C ASP A 249 -13.86 -17.38 -5.08
N LEU A 250 -13.35 -17.50 -3.86
CA LEU A 250 -12.12 -18.23 -3.57
C LEU A 250 -12.36 -19.71 -3.23
N SER A 251 -13.62 -20.13 -3.07
CA SER A 251 -13.96 -21.41 -2.42
C SER A 251 -13.58 -22.65 -3.24
N ASP A 252 -13.59 -22.54 -4.56
CA ASP A 252 -13.19 -23.59 -5.50
C ASP A 252 -11.82 -23.31 -6.18
N SER A 253 -11.13 -22.25 -5.76
CA SER A 253 -9.84 -21.84 -6.33
C SER A 253 -8.67 -22.56 -5.65
N ALA A 254 -7.58 -22.79 -6.40
CA ALA A 254 -6.33 -23.23 -5.79
C ALA A 254 -5.74 -22.07 -4.97
N PRO A 255 -5.16 -22.33 -3.78
CA PRO A 255 -4.60 -21.26 -2.96
C PRO A 255 -3.50 -20.50 -3.71
N LEU A 256 -3.56 -19.17 -3.68
CA LEU A 256 -2.56 -18.31 -4.30
C LEU A 256 -1.21 -18.45 -3.57
N GLN A 257 -0.13 -18.62 -4.32
CA GLN A 257 1.21 -18.68 -3.76
C GLN A 257 1.95 -17.35 -3.92
N ILE A 258 2.35 -16.74 -2.81
CA ILE A 258 3.22 -15.56 -2.82
C ILE A 258 4.67 -16.01 -2.64
N GLN A 259 5.42 -16.09 -3.73
CA GLN A 259 6.82 -16.50 -3.75
C GLN A 259 7.72 -15.30 -3.39
N ALA A 260 8.02 -15.16 -2.10
CA ALA A 260 8.92 -14.13 -1.59
C ALA A 260 10.38 -14.51 -1.82
N TRP A 261 11.22 -13.51 -2.05
CA TRP A 261 12.63 -13.62 -2.45
C TRP A 261 12.84 -14.62 -3.60
N CYS A 262 11.93 -14.62 -4.58
CA CYS A 262 11.93 -15.60 -5.66
C CYS A 262 13.21 -15.50 -6.49
N ASP A 263 13.93 -16.62 -6.59
CA ASP A 263 15.14 -16.76 -7.40
C ASP A 263 15.07 -17.98 -8.34
N ASP A 264 13.90 -18.61 -8.48
CA ASP A 264 13.70 -19.77 -9.35
C ASP A 264 13.47 -19.33 -10.81
N PRO A 265 14.42 -19.58 -11.72
CA PRO A 265 14.27 -19.21 -13.13
C PRO A 265 13.16 -19.99 -13.84
N ASN A 266 12.67 -21.11 -13.30
CA ASN A 266 11.52 -21.83 -13.87
C ASN A 266 10.21 -21.06 -13.68
N LEU A 267 10.15 -20.20 -12.67
CA LEU A 267 9.05 -19.27 -12.42
C LEU A 267 9.26 -17.93 -13.13
N GLY A 268 10.28 -17.81 -13.99
CA GLY A 268 10.65 -16.52 -14.60
C GLY A 268 11.44 -15.59 -13.67
N CYS A 269 11.74 -16.01 -12.43
CA CYS A 269 12.49 -15.20 -11.49
C CYS A 269 13.98 -15.14 -11.86
N ASP A 270 14.42 -13.99 -12.36
CA ASP A 270 15.83 -13.71 -12.65
C ASP A 270 16.36 -12.69 -11.63
N GLY A 271 17.29 -13.12 -10.78
CA GLY A 271 17.91 -12.26 -9.77
C GLY A 271 18.71 -11.07 -10.32
N ALA A 272 18.87 -10.95 -11.64
CA ALA A 272 19.41 -9.76 -12.30
C ALA A 272 18.34 -8.68 -12.59
N GLN A 273 17.06 -9.02 -12.49
CA GLN A 273 15.92 -8.14 -12.70
C GLN A 273 15.40 -7.59 -11.37
N ASP A 274 14.52 -6.60 -11.45
CA ASP A 274 13.88 -6.00 -10.28
C ASP A 274 12.38 -5.84 -10.59
N GLY A 275 11.56 -6.73 -10.03
CA GLY A 275 10.14 -6.77 -10.37
C GLY A 275 9.32 -7.66 -9.44
N ALA A 276 8.01 -7.45 -9.49
CA ALA A 276 7.01 -8.40 -9.07
C ALA A 276 6.22 -8.78 -10.33
N PHE A 277 5.59 -9.95 -10.32
CA PHE A 277 4.69 -10.35 -11.41
C PHE A 277 3.76 -11.47 -10.95
N PHE A 278 2.54 -11.44 -11.48
CA PHE A 278 1.57 -12.51 -11.43
C PHE A 278 1.83 -13.56 -12.53
N ILE A 279 1.55 -14.83 -12.22
CA ILE A 279 1.55 -15.95 -13.16
C ILE A 279 0.26 -16.72 -12.99
N ALA A 280 -0.55 -16.78 -14.04
CA ALA A 280 -1.80 -17.53 -14.03
C ALA A 280 -1.54 -19.05 -13.93
N ALA A 281 -2.47 -19.76 -13.28
CA ALA A 281 -2.33 -21.21 -13.05
C ALA A 281 -2.19 -22.03 -14.35
N ASN A 282 -2.78 -21.57 -15.45
CA ASN A 282 -2.73 -22.24 -16.75
C ASN A 282 -1.45 -21.96 -17.56
N GLU A 283 -0.61 -21.03 -17.11
CA GLU A 283 0.75 -20.81 -17.65
C GLU A 283 1.80 -21.69 -16.98
N LEU A 284 1.44 -22.30 -15.86
CA LEU A 284 2.28 -23.21 -15.09
C LEU A 284 2.04 -24.68 -15.49
N GLU A 285 2.84 -25.58 -14.92
CA GLU A 285 2.61 -27.02 -15.09
C GLU A 285 1.19 -27.38 -14.62
N PRO A 286 0.51 -28.35 -15.26
CA PRO A 286 -0.86 -28.72 -14.90
C PRO A 286 -1.03 -28.98 -13.40
N ASP A 287 -2.13 -28.47 -12.85
CA ASP A 287 -2.48 -28.53 -11.41
C ASP A 287 -1.60 -27.66 -10.49
N SER A 288 -0.73 -26.79 -11.04
CA SER A 288 0.00 -25.80 -10.23
C SER A 288 -0.95 -24.65 -9.82
N PRO A 289 -0.85 -24.16 -8.58
CA PRO A 289 -1.58 -22.97 -8.15
C PRO A 289 -1.06 -21.71 -8.86
N PRO A 290 -1.88 -20.64 -8.95
CA PRO A 290 -1.40 -19.35 -9.43
C PRO A 290 -0.34 -18.78 -8.47
N ILE A 291 0.54 -17.93 -9.00
CA ILE A 291 1.70 -17.41 -8.26
C ILE A 291 1.75 -15.88 -8.39
N ILE A 292 2.06 -15.19 -7.30
CA ILE A 292 2.67 -13.86 -7.34
C ILE A 292 4.13 -14.03 -6.92
N ALA A 293 5.06 -13.66 -7.80
CA ALA A 293 6.48 -13.75 -7.54
C ALA A 293 7.06 -12.39 -7.17
N LEU A 294 7.72 -12.30 -6.01
CA LEU A 294 8.43 -11.11 -5.57
C LEU A 294 9.93 -11.38 -5.63
N LEU A 295 10.65 -10.70 -6.53
CA LEU A 295 12.11 -10.86 -6.62
C LEU A 295 12.80 -10.39 -5.33
N PRO A 296 14.09 -10.75 -5.09
CA PRO A 296 14.74 -10.49 -3.81
C PRO A 296 14.75 -9.02 -3.38
N ASN A 297 14.98 -8.09 -4.31
CA ASN A 297 14.94 -6.65 -4.02
C ASN A 297 13.51 -6.15 -3.77
N ARG A 298 12.53 -6.73 -4.45
CA ARG A 298 11.10 -6.44 -4.26
C ARG A 298 10.50 -7.13 -3.07
N SER A 299 11.20 -7.99 -2.32
CA SER A 299 10.62 -8.64 -1.14
C SER A 299 10.79 -7.84 0.14
N SER A 300 11.53 -6.74 0.11
CA SER A 300 11.77 -5.91 1.29
C SER A 300 10.62 -4.93 1.56
N SER A 301 10.29 -4.68 2.83
CA SER A 301 9.39 -3.59 3.28
C SER A 301 9.93 -2.18 2.98
N ARG A 302 11.06 -2.07 2.28
CA ARG A 302 11.66 -0.82 1.81
C ARG A 302 11.79 -0.74 0.29
N SER A 303 11.28 -1.73 -0.45
CA SER A 303 11.34 -1.68 -1.90
C SER A 303 10.48 -0.53 -2.42
N ALA A 304 10.85 0.01 -3.58
CA ALA A 304 10.02 0.98 -4.29
C ALA A 304 8.67 0.36 -4.67
N GLY A 305 7.62 1.19 -4.68
CA GLY A 305 6.28 0.82 -5.17
C GLY A 305 5.49 -0.10 -4.24
N ILE A 306 5.75 -0.07 -2.94
CA ILE A 306 4.96 -0.83 -1.96
C ILE A 306 3.85 0.04 -1.35
N PRO A 307 2.67 -0.52 -1.05
CA PRO A 307 2.20 -1.83 -1.51
C PRO A 307 1.68 -1.82 -2.96
N ASP A 308 1.49 -0.62 -3.53
CA ASP A 308 0.63 -0.40 -4.70
C ASP A 308 1.06 -1.22 -5.92
N ASN A 309 2.28 -1.01 -6.40
CA ASN A 309 2.87 -1.69 -7.57
C ASN A 309 3.55 -3.01 -7.22
N ARG A 310 3.09 -3.71 -6.18
CA ARG A 310 3.70 -4.98 -5.77
C ARG A 310 2.71 -6.01 -5.26
N GLU A 311 2.06 -5.76 -4.14
CA GLU A 311 1.07 -6.72 -3.64
C GLU A 311 -0.29 -6.44 -4.26
N TYR A 312 -0.68 -5.18 -4.31
CA TYR A 312 -2.02 -4.82 -4.71
C TYR A 312 -2.21 -4.95 -6.23
N HIS A 313 -1.26 -4.44 -7.02
CA HIS A 313 -1.21 -4.60 -8.47
C HIS A 313 -1.26 -6.07 -8.90
N GLU A 314 -0.32 -6.89 -8.39
CA GLU A 314 -0.23 -8.29 -8.78
C GLU A 314 -1.43 -9.12 -8.30
N TYR A 315 -2.05 -8.71 -7.19
CA TYR A 315 -3.32 -9.30 -6.76
C TYR A 315 -4.49 -8.85 -7.63
N GLY A 316 -4.46 -7.63 -8.18
CA GLY A 316 -5.41 -7.15 -9.19
C GLY A 316 -5.40 -8.04 -10.43
N HIS A 317 -4.21 -8.41 -10.92
CA HIS A 317 -4.03 -9.41 -11.97
C HIS A 317 -4.65 -10.76 -11.59
N TYR A 318 -4.35 -11.26 -10.39
CA TYR A 318 -4.95 -12.51 -9.90
C TYR A 318 -6.48 -12.43 -9.83
N PHE A 319 -7.04 -11.34 -9.31
CA PHE A 319 -8.48 -11.13 -9.20
C PHE A 319 -9.14 -11.12 -10.57
N LEU A 320 -8.59 -10.38 -11.53
CA LEU A 320 -9.13 -10.32 -12.89
C LEU A 320 -9.06 -11.69 -13.57
N SER A 321 -7.96 -12.43 -13.40
CA SER A 321 -7.78 -13.79 -13.95
C SER A 321 -8.76 -14.77 -13.31
N LEU A 322 -8.97 -14.68 -12.00
CA LEU A 322 -9.94 -15.50 -11.27
C LEU A 322 -11.37 -15.24 -11.76
N ALA A 323 -11.74 -13.99 -11.97
CA ALA A 323 -13.09 -13.60 -12.36
C ALA A 323 -13.42 -13.94 -13.82
N THR A 324 -12.45 -13.78 -14.72
CA THR A 324 -12.65 -13.93 -16.17
C THR A 324 -12.24 -15.30 -16.71
N GLY A 325 -11.33 -15.99 -15.99
CA GLY A 325 -10.64 -17.19 -16.47
C GLY A 325 -9.62 -16.92 -17.58
N ASP A 326 -9.29 -15.64 -17.85
CA ASP A 326 -8.30 -15.28 -18.86
C ASP A 326 -6.86 -15.42 -18.33
N ASN A 327 -5.93 -15.60 -19.25
CA ASN A 327 -4.49 -15.65 -19.00
C ASN A 327 -3.73 -14.48 -19.62
N PHE A 328 -4.47 -13.43 -19.98
CA PHE A 328 -3.90 -12.18 -20.49
C PHE A 328 -2.96 -12.39 -21.69
N GLU A 329 -3.25 -13.38 -22.55
CA GLU A 329 -2.47 -13.63 -23.76
C GLU A 329 -2.48 -12.41 -24.68
N LEU A 330 -1.29 -11.82 -24.87
CA LEU A 330 -1.10 -10.65 -25.71
C LEU A 330 -1.28 -10.97 -27.21
N PRO A 331 -1.81 -10.02 -28.00
CA PRO A 331 -1.84 -10.15 -29.46
C PRO A 331 -0.46 -10.43 -30.07
N PRO A 332 -0.38 -11.18 -31.19
CA PRO A 332 0.91 -11.46 -31.82
C PRO A 332 1.64 -10.20 -32.27
N GLY A 333 2.76 -9.90 -31.62
CA GLY A 333 3.60 -8.74 -31.93
C GLY A 333 3.56 -7.66 -30.85
N ASP A 334 2.54 -7.70 -29.99
CA ASP A 334 2.45 -6.85 -28.80
C ASP A 334 3.43 -7.37 -27.72
N THR A 335 3.81 -6.47 -26.84
CA THR A 335 4.77 -6.70 -25.76
C THR A 335 4.16 -6.25 -24.44
N ASN A 336 4.48 -6.95 -23.35
CA ASN A 336 4.05 -6.57 -22.01
C ASN A 336 4.57 -5.17 -21.64
N HIS A 337 3.71 -4.33 -21.07
CA HIS A 337 3.94 -2.89 -20.86
C HIS A 337 4.42 -2.17 -22.13
N GLY A 338 3.91 -2.59 -23.29
CA GLY A 338 4.31 -2.04 -24.58
C GLY A 338 3.78 -0.63 -24.78
N GLY A 339 2.59 -0.36 -24.25
CA GLY A 339 1.91 0.92 -24.35
C GLY A 339 1.59 1.34 -25.79
N TYR A 340 1.17 2.60 -25.93
CA TYR A 340 0.55 3.13 -27.15
C TYR A 340 1.39 2.96 -28.42
N TYR A 341 2.72 3.17 -28.37
CA TYR A 341 3.55 3.11 -29.59
C TYR A 341 4.07 1.70 -29.95
N ASN A 342 4.02 0.72 -29.04
CA ASN A 342 4.50 -0.63 -29.32
C ASN A 342 3.38 -1.62 -29.57
N ASN A 343 2.26 -1.47 -28.87
CA ASN A 343 1.16 -2.41 -28.94
C ASN A 343 0.15 -1.98 -30.00
N SER A 344 -0.47 -2.97 -30.62
CA SER A 344 -1.47 -2.77 -31.67
C SER A 344 -2.88 -2.49 -31.12
N SER A 345 -3.07 -2.67 -29.81
CA SER A 345 -4.32 -2.46 -29.09
C SER A 345 -4.07 -2.13 -27.62
N THR A 346 -5.10 -1.63 -26.94
CA THR A 346 -5.11 -1.40 -25.48
C THR A 346 -5.24 -2.68 -24.65
N GLN A 347 -5.11 -3.88 -25.24
CA GLN A 347 -5.36 -5.12 -24.48
C GLN A 347 -4.37 -5.31 -23.31
N ASP A 348 -3.10 -5.08 -23.58
CA ASP A 348 -2.01 -5.09 -22.58
C ASP A 348 -2.27 -4.04 -21.50
N SER A 349 -2.38 -2.79 -21.93
CA SER A 349 -2.57 -1.63 -21.07
C SER A 349 -3.85 -1.69 -20.24
N PHE A 350 -4.90 -2.36 -20.72
CA PHE A 350 -6.14 -2.53 -19.97
C PHE A 350 -5.96 -3.49 -18.79
N VAL A 351 -5.22 -4.58 -19.00
CA VAL A 351 -4.93 -5.55 -17.94
C VAL A 351 -4.05 -4.91 -16.86
N GLU A 352 -2.99 -4.20 -17.27
CA GLU A 352 -2.12 -3.47 -16.34
C GLU A 352 -2.86 -2.30 -15.66
N GLY A 353 -3.58 -1.47 -16.41
CA GLY A 353 -4.35 -0.35 -15.87
C GLY A 353 -5.48 -0.79 -14.93
N PHE A 354 -6.09 -1.96 -15.16
CA PHE A 354 -7.03 -2.54 -14.20
C PHE A 354 -6.34 -2.93 -12.88
N ALA A 355 -5.14 -3.51 -12.94
CA ALA A 355 -4.37 -3.87 -11.75
C ALA A 355 -3.93 -2.64 -10.93
N GLU A 356 -3.57 -1.55 -11.61
CA GLU A 356 -3.28 -0.24 -11.00
C GLU A 356 -4.52 0.35 -10.33
N PHE A 357 -5.66 0.38 -11.05
CA PHE A 357 -6.94 0.80 -10.50
C PHE A 357 -7.36 -0.05 -9.30
N TYR A 358 -7.25 -1.37 -9.39
CA TYR A 358 -7.55 -2.28 -8.29
C TYR A 358 -6.73 -1.93 -7.06
N SER A 359 -5.45 -1.62 -7.26
CA SER A 359 -4.54 -1.24 -6.19
C SER A 359 -4.99 0.00 -5.44
N MET A 360 -5.41 1.03 -6.16
CA MET A 360 -6.00 2.23 -5.59
C MET A 360 -7.27 1.94 -4.81
N MET A 361 -8.11 1.03 -5.31
CA MET A 361 -9.33 0.63 -4.61
C MET A 361 -9.03 -0.12 -3.31
N VAL A 362 -7.91 -0.85 -3.22
CA VAL A 362 -7.46 -1.44 -1.95
C VAL A 362 -7.07 -0.31 -0.98
N SER A 363 -6.25 0.62 -1.45
CA SER A 363 -5.84 1.80 -0.66
C SER A 363 -7.04 2.59 -0.14
N ARG A 364 -8.04 2.85 -1.00
CA ARG A 364 -9.26 3.58 -0.64
C ARG A 364 -10.16 2.82 0.34
N HIS A 365 -10.55 1.59 0.00
CA HIS A 365 -11.63 0.89 0.70
C HIS A 365 -11.18 0.01 1.85
N VAL A 366 -9.93 -0.45 1.84
CA VAL A 366 -9.38 -1.37 2.85
C VAL A 366 -8.44 -0.64 3.79
N ASP A 367 -7.50 0.13 3.25
CA ASP A 367 -6.52 0.85 4.04
C ASP A 367 -7.05 2.19 4.57
N ASN A 368 -8.15 2.69 3.97
CA ASN A 368 -8.70 4.01 4.26
C ASN A 368 -7.64 5.11 4.06
N ASP A 369 -6.88 4.98 2.98
CA ASP A 369 -5.96 6.01 2.53
C ASP A 369 -6.76 7.16 1.93
N ASN A 370 -6.46 8.37 2.39
CA ASN A 370 -7.10 9.58 1.88
C ASN A 370 -6.46 10.07 0.58
N ASN A 371 -5.37 9.44 0.11
CA ASN A 371 -4.66 9.75 -1.12
C ASN A 371 -4.65 8.55 -2.06
N ALA A 372 -5.74 7.79 -2.09
CA ALA A 372 -5.82 6.55 -2.86
C ALA A 372 -5.67 6.75 -4.38
N GLU A 373 -5.80 7.99 -4.89
CA GLU A 373 -5.52 8.32 -6.28
C GLU A 373 -4.03 8.35 -6.63
N ILE A 374 -3.17 8.39 -5.61
CA ILE A 374 -1.73 8.45 -5.77
C ILE A 374 -1.18 7.03 -5.89
N TYR A 375 -0.74 6.67 -7.09
CA TYR A 375 -0.16 5.37 -7.37
C TYR A 375 1.37 5.37 -7.25
N THR A 376 1.93 4.45 -6.46
CA THR A 376 3.36 4.39 -6.18
C THR A 376 4.08 3.31 -7.02
N ILE A 377 4.97 3.72 -7.94
CA ILE A 377 5.85 2.83 -8.75
C ILE A 377 7.31 3.33 -8.75
N GLY A 378 7.78 3.74 -7.57
CA GLY A 378 9.12 4.34 -7.38
C GLY A 378 9.17 5.85 -7.62
N ALA A 379 8.12 6.39 -8.23
CA ALA A 379 7.60 7.74 -8.04
C ALA A 379 6.10 7.63 -7.74
N ASP A 380 5.49 8.75 -7.35
CA ASP A 380 4.09 8.82 -7.01
C ASP A 380 3.36 9.56 -8.14
N TYR A 381 2.36 8.90 -8.72
CA TYR A 381 1.58 9.39 -9.84
C TYR A 381 0.15 9.70 -9.39
N ASP A 382 -0.31 10.90 -9.67
CA ASP A 382 -1.69 11.32 -9.41
C ASP A 382 -2.57 10.89 -10.60
N LEU A 383 -3.33 9.81 -10.43
CA LEU A 383 -4.13 9.23 -11.52
C LEU A 383 -5.42 10.00 -11.82
N GLU A 384 -5.78 10.97 -10.96
CA GLU A 384 -6.81 12.01 -11.25
C GLU A 384 -6.38 12.96 -12.36
N THR A 385 -5.08 13.08 -12.59
CA THR A 385 -4.61 13.94 -13.67
C THR A 385 -4.98 13.21 -14.95
N ASN A 386 -6.08 13.58 -15.62
CA ASN A 386 -6.48 13.10 -16.95
C ASN A 386 -5.29 12.95 -17.92
N ARG A 387 -4.63 11.78 -17.89
CA ARG A 387 -3.40 11.51 -18.64
C ARG A 387 -3.75 11.08 -20.05
N LEU A 388 -2.79 11.21 -20.96
CA LEU A 388 -3.01 10.84 -22.34
C LEU A 388 -2.17 9.61 -22.72
N PRO A 389 -2.70 8.67 -23.52
CA PRO A 389 -2.04 7.38 -23.79
C PRO A 389 -0.67 7.51 -24.44
N TRP A 390 -0.47 8.55 -25.24
CA TRP A 390 0.78 8.83 -25.96
C TRP A 390 1.82 9.58 -25.13
N GLU A 391 1.49 10.01 -23.91
CA GLU A 391 2.49 10.58 -23.01
C GLU A 391 3.61 9.57 -22.72
N ALA A 392 4.77 10.09 -22.31
CA ALA A 392 5.90 9.25 -21.90
C ALA A 392 6.33 8.20 -22.94
N ALA A 393 6.29 8.57 -24.22
CA ALA A 393 6.54 7.65 -25.33
C ALA A 393 5.64 6.40 -25.26
N GLY A 394 4.36 6.61 -24.91
CA GLY A 394 3.30 5.61 -24.95
C GLY A 394 3.20 4.73 -23.72
N TRP A 395 4.18 4.79 -22.82
CA TRP A 395 4.21 3.98 -21.61
C TRP A 395 3.06 4.32 -20.64
N TRP A 396 2.42 5.47 -20.81
CA TRP A 396 1.35 5.94 -19.91
C TRP A 396 -0.04 5.40 -20.24
N GLU A 397 -0.19 4.59 -21.28
CA GLU A 397 -1.49 4.05 -21.66
C GLU A 397 -2.14 3.22 -20.54
N GLU A 398 -1.37 2.45 -19.76
CA GLU A 398 -1.89 1.69 -18.60
C GLU A 398 -2.41 2.61 -17.49
N PHE A 399 -1.62 3.60 -17.08
CA PHE A 399 -2.02 4.62 -16.09
C PHE A 399 -3.21 5.47 -16.55
N THR A 400 -3.32 5.71 -17.86
CA THR A 400 -4.46 6.42 -18.43
C THR A 400 -5.74 5.59 -18.33
N ILE A 401 -5.64 4.26 -18.49
CA ILE A 401 -6.78 3.36 -18.25
C ILE A 401 -7.14 3.33 -16.76
N ALA A 402 -6.14 3.29 -15.87
CA ALA A 402 -6.38 3.32 -14.44
C ALA A 402 -7.09 4.61 -13.99
N GLY A 403 -6.65 5.77 -14.50
CA GLY A 403 -7.33 7.05 -14.31
C GLY A 403 -8.75 7.05 -14.87
N LEU A 404 -8.96 6.56 -16.09
CA LEU A 404 -10.31 6.44 -16.66
C LEU A 404 -11.24 5.57 -15.79
N LEU A 405 -10.74 4.48 -15.22
CA LEU A 405 -11.53 3.62 -14.33
C LEU A 405 -11.82 4.30 -12.98
N LEU A 406 -10.93 5.19 -12.53
CA LEU A 406 -11.08 5.97 -11.31
C LEU A 406 -12.22 6.99 -11.45
N ASP A 407 -12.19 7.84 -12.48
CA ASP A 407 -13.24 8.80 -12.88
C ASP A 407 -14.63 8.15 -12.98
N LEU A 408 -14.68 6.86 -13.29
CA LEU A 408 -15.95 6.14 -13.35
C LEU A 408 -16.53 5.81 -11.97
N VAL A 409 -15.79 5.96 -10.86
CA VAL A 409 -16.14 5.42 -9.53
C VAL A 409 -16.06 6.44 -8.40
N ASP A 410 -15.15 7.39 -8.47
CA ASP A 410 -15.00 8.42 -7.45
C ASP A 410 -16.07 9.52 -7.54
N ASP A 411 -16.03 10.44 -6.58
CA ASP A 411 -16.86 11.63 -6.52
C ASP A 411 -16.23 12.72 -5.61
N ASP A 412 -16.85 13.91 -5.60
CA ASP A 412 -16.47 15.02 -4.72
C ASP A 412 -16.32 14.64 -3.23
N ASP A 413 -17.10 13.68 -2.71
CA ASP A 413 -17.04 13.29 -1.31
C ASP A 413 -15.75 12.50 -1.00
N ASP A 414 -15.16 11.83 -1.99
CA ASP A 414 -13.87 11.13 -1.86
C ASP A 414 -12.71 12.09 -1.60
N TYR A 415 -12.82 13.31 -2.12
CA TYR A 415 -11.82 14.36 -1.95
C TYR A 415 -12.06 15.26 -0.74
N ALA A 416 -13.28 15.24 -0.19
CA ALA A 416 -13.68 16.13 0.89
C ALA A 416 -12.87 15.91 2.18
N ASP A 417 -12.48 14.66 2.47
CA ASP A 417 -11.77 14.30 3.70
C ASP A 417 -10.26 14.61 3.68
N LYS A 418 -9.67 14.90 2.51
CA LYS A 418 -8.26 15.35 2.39
C LYS A 418 -8.00 16.61 3.21
N ALA A 419 -8.95 17.54 3.23
CA ALA A 419 -8.81 18.81 3.96
C ALA A 419 -8.83 18.64 5.49
N SER A 420 -9.37 17.52 5.99
CA SER A 420 -9.65 17.31 7.41
C SER A 420 -8.41 16.87 8.19
N GLY A 421 -7.42 16.30 7.51
CA GLY A 421 -6.21 15.73 8.09
C GLY A 421 -6.49 14.51 8.98
N LEU A 422 -5.43 13.78 9.35
CA LEU A 422 -5.56 12.56 10.15
C LEU A 422 -5.92 12.86 11.61
N THR A 423 -6.98 12.21 12.11
CA THR A 423 -7.41 12.36 13.51
C THR A 423 -6.32 11.85 14.46
N GLY A 424 -5.97 12.65 15.46
CA GLY A 424 -4.93 12.30 16.43
C GLY A 424 -3.52 12.61 15.96
N VAL A 425 -3.35 13.30 14.84
CA VAL A 425 -2.06 13.80 14.37
C VAL A 425 -2.03 15.33 14.52
N SER A 426 -0.89 15.92 14.85
CA SER A 426 -0.78 17.39 15.01
C SER A 426 0.52 17.95 14.44
N VAL A 427 0.45 19.13 13.83
CA VAL A 427 1.61 19.91 13.36
C VAL A 427 2.10 20.83 14.47
N LEU A 428 3.41 20.86 14.69
CA LEU A 428 4.10 21.68 15.68
C LEU A 428 5.34 22.36 15.08
N ASP A 429 5.82 23.39 15.76
CA ASP A 429 7.18 23.95 15.59
C ASP A 429 7.52 24.40 14.16
N ILE A 430 6.61 25.14 13.54
CA ILE A 430 6.80 25.68 12.19
C ILE A 430 7.88 26.78 12.20
N SER A 431 8.90 26.63 11.35
CA SER A 431 9.96 27.61 11.12
C SER A 431 10.13 27.92 9.63
N THR A 432 10.55 29.15 9.35
CA THR A 432 10.98 29.61 8.02
C THR A 432 12.48 29.83 8.01
N ASP A 433 13.19 29.04 7.21
CA ASP A 433 14.64 29.12 7.07
C ASP A 433 14.98 29.70 5.68
N ALA A 434 15.68 30.84 5.67
CA ALA A 434 16.19 31.42 4.44
C ALA A 434 17.56 30.80 4.11
N GLU A 435 17.63 30.04 3.02
CA GLU A 435 18.85 29.43 2.51
C GLU A 435 19.27 30.11 1.19
N PRO A 436 20.54 29.98 0.76
CA PRO A 436 21.01 30.58 -0.50
C PRO A 436 20.22 30.15 -1.73
N SER A 437 19.62 28.96 -1.71
CA SER A 437 18.79 28.42 -2.80
C SER A 437 17.30 28.78 -2.70
N GLY A 438 16.87 29.43 -1.62
CA GLY A 438 15.49 29.88 -1.41
C GLY A 438 15.02 29.69 0.03
N THR A 439 13.74 30.00 0.26
CA THR A 439 13.10 29.83 1.57
C THR A 439 12.61 28.39 1.71
N ILE A 440 12.87 27.75 2.85
CA ILE A 440 12.28 26.46 3.22
C ILE A 440 11.45 26.66 4.49
N VAL A 441 10.24 26.14 4.49
CA VAL A 441 9.40 25.97 5.68
C VAL A 441 9.62 24.57 6.21
N SER A 442 9.91 24.46 7.51
CA SER A 442 10.07 23.18 8.20
C SER A 442 9.15 23.11 9.41
N GLY A 443 8.80 21.91 9.83
CA GLY A 443 8.04 21.69 11.05
C GLY A 443 7.99 20.22 11.45
N SER A 444 7.37 19.94 12.60
CA SER A 444 7.25 18.59 13.15
C SER A 444 5.81 18.11 13.16
N ILE A 445 5.62 16.81 12.98
CA ILE A 445 4.33 16.13 13.10
C ILE A 445 4.39 15.18 14.28
N VAL A 446 3.37 15.16 15.12
CA VAL A 446 3.24 14.21 16.23
C VAL A 446 2.04 13.31 16.01
N ASN A 447 2.28 12.00 15.90
CA ASN A 447 1.22 11.00 15.87
C ASN A 447 0.82 10.63 17.31
N SER A 448 -0.36 11.07 17.75
CA SER A 448 -0.98 10.66 19.02
C SER A 448 -2.11 9.64 18.85
N SER A 449 -2.38 9.22 17.61
CA SER A 449 -3.29 8.12 17.28
C SER A 449 -2.72 6.78 17.76
N PRO A 450 -3.59 5.82 18.13
CA PRO A 450 -3.15 4.43 18.33
C PRO A 450 -2.79 3.72 17.01
N LEU A 451 -3.07 4.33 15.86
CA LEU A 451 -2.78 3.80 14.53
C LEU A 451 -1.50 4.40 13.96
N VAL A 452 -0.85 3.66 13.07
CA VAL A 452 0.23 4.20 12.23
C VAL A 452 -0.35 5.22 11.26
N VAL A 453 0.46 6.21 10.93
CA VAL A 453 0.17 7.22 9.94
C VAL A 453 1.14 7.00 8.79
N ARG A 454 0.65 6.82 7.57
CA ARG A 454 1.44 6.71 6.34
C ARG A 454 1.31 8.00 5.55
N ASP A 455 2.37 8.30 4.80
CA ASP A 455 2.53 9.41 3.86
C ASP A 455 1.78 10.68 4.24
N ALA A 456 1.95 11.12 5.49
CA ALA A 456 1.17 12.21 6.04
C ALA A 456 1.42 13.51 5.27
N ASP A 457 0.38 13.94 4.56
CA ASP A 457 0.38 15.22 3.89
C ASP A 457 0.27 16.38 4.87
N VAL A 458 1.03 17.42 4.55
CA VAL A 458 1.05 18.70 5.22
C VAL A 458 0.81 19.79 4.19
N THR A 459 -0.34 20.43 4.28
CA THR A 459 -0.62 21.65 3.55
C THR A 459 0.07 22.83 4.23
N VAL A 460 1.00 23.47 3.52
CA VAL A 460 1.71 24.67 3.94
C VAL A 460 1.15 25.87 3.19
N ARG A 461 0.65 26.87 3.93
CA ARG A 461 0.22 28.17 3.40
C ARG A 461 1.29 29.21 3.69
N TYR A 462 1.69 29.93 2.65
CA TYR A 462 2.66 31.02 2.71
C TYR A 462 1.94 32.36 2.80
N LEU A 463 2.38 33.21 3.72
CA LEU A 463 1.76 34.50 4.01
C LEU A 463 2.75 35.65 3.79
N ASN A 464 2.25 36.76 3.25
CA ASN A 464 3.00 38.03 3.16
C ASN A 464 3.03 38.77 4.51
N GLU A 465 3.68 39.95 4.55
CA GLU A 465 3.78 40.79 5.76
C GLU A 465 2.41 41.23 6.30
N ASP A 466 1.39 41.32 5.43
CA ASP A 466 0.02 41.69 5.78
C ASP A 466 -0.82 40.50 6.28
N GLY A 467 -0.26 39.29 6.26
CA GLY A 467 -0.95 38.05 6.68
C GLY A 467 -1.92 37.50 5.64
N GLU A 468 -1.78 37.89 4.37
CA GLU A 468 -2.56 37.35 3.25
C GLU A 468 -1.87 36.10 2.70
N VAL A 469 -2.65 35.07 2.34
CA VAL A 469 -2.13 33.86 1.71
C VAL A 469 -1.69 34.21 0.29
N ILE A 470 -0.40 34.04 0.00
CA ILE A 470 0.23 34.32 -1.30
C ILE A 470 0.63 33.05 -2.06
N GLY A 471 0.49 31.89 -1.42
CA GLY A 471 0.71 30.58 -2.03
C GLY A 471 0.36 29.47 -1.06
N THR A 472 0.10 28.28 -1.62
CA THR A 472 -0.15 27.04 -0.88
C THR A 472 0.68 25.94 -1.52
N GLN A 473 1.19 25.01 -0.72
CA GLN A 473 1.91 23.83 -1.20
C GLN A 473 1.59 22.63 -0.32
N VAL A 474 1.43 21.45 -0.91
CA VAL A 474 1.40 20.16 -0.20
C VAL A 474 2.83 19.61 -0.10
N THR A 475 3.16 19.02 1.04
CA THR A 475 4.41 18.27 1.25
C THR A 475 4.17 17.04 2.10
N ARG A 476 5.13 16.11 2.13
CA ARG A 476 5.08 14.91 2.95
C ARG A 476 5.92 14.99 4.21
N ALA A 477 5.44 14.27 5.22
CA ALA A 477 6.18 14.01 6.43
C ALA A 477 7.27 12.95 6.21
N LEU A 478 8.39 13.13 6.91
CA LEU A 478 9.49 12.19 7.00
C LEU A 478 9.67 11.69 8.44
N PRO A 479 9.86 10.38 8.67
CA PRO A 479 9.70 9.31 7.67
C PRO A 479 8.24 9.23 7.19
N GLY A 480 8.02 8.71 5.97
CA GLY A 480 6.67 8.54 5.41
C GLY A 480 5.74 7.75 6.33
N ILE A 481 6.30 6.85 7.15
CA ILE A 481 5.56 6.11 8.17
C ILE A 481 5.85 6.65 9.57
N ILE A 482 4.83 7.22 10.24
CA ILE A 482 4.91 7.73 11.62
C ILE A 482 4.12 6.81 12.56
N ALA A 483 4.82 5.97 13.31
CA ALA A 483 4.21 5.08 14.30
C ALA A 483 3.53 5.84 15.47
N PRO A 484 2.59 5.21 16.21
CA PRO A 484 1.98 5.79 17.41
C PRO A 484 3.02 6.37 18.36
N THR A 485 2.76 7.58 18.87
CA THR A 485 3.61 8.36 19.78
C THR A 485 4.97 8.82 19.21
N ARG A 486 5.25 8.56 17.93
CA ARG A 486 6.45 9.05 17.24
C ARG A 486 6.20 10.40 16.59
N GLN A 487 7.29 11.00 16.14
CA GLN A 487 7.30 12.28 15.45
C GLN A 487 7.90 12.12 14.06
N GLY A 488 7.35 12.86 13.11
CA GLY A 488 7.95 13.10 11.79
C GLY A 488 8.32 14.58 11.62
N THR A 489 8.99 14.90 10.54
CA THR A 489 9.34 16.26 10.12
C THR A 489 8.93 16.48 8.67
N PHE A 490 8.44 17.67 8.32
CA PHE A 490 8.15 18.01 6.93
C PHE A 490 8.99 19.19 6.48
N TYR A 491 9.17 19.31 5.17
CA TYR A 491 9.87 20.42 4.53
C TYR A 491 9.11 20.86 3.29
N ALA A 492 8.89 22.16 3.11
CA ALA A 492 8.21 22.70 1.95
C ALA A 492 8.89 23.97 1.47
N ALA A 493 8.94 24.18 0.16
CA ALA A 493 9.42 25.40 -0.45
C ALA A 493 8.25 26.13 -1.14
N PRO A 494 8.15 27.46 -1.02
CA PRO A 494 7.15 28.23 -1.76
C PRO A 494 7.48 28.24 -3.26
N PRO A 495 6.48 28.37 -4.14
CA PRO A 495 6.71 28.67 -5.56
C PRO A 495 7.69 29.83 -5.77
N ALA A 496 8.47 29.81 -6.86
CA ALA A 496 9.48 30.85 -7.09
C ALA A 496 8.90 32.25 -7.12
N GLY A 497 9.66 33.21 -6.59
CA GLY A 497 9.32 34.63 -6.64
C GLY A 497 8.33 35.12 -5.57
N LEU A 498 7.86 34.25 -4.67
CA LEU A 498 7.02 34.66 -3.54
C LEU A 498 7.85 35.22 -2.38
N GLU A 499 7.50 36.42 -1.91
CA GLU A 499 8.07 37.03 -0.71
C GLU A 499 7.34 36.53 0.55
N VAL A 500 7.82 35.41 1.09
CA VAL A 500 7.22 34.77 2.27
C VAL A 500 7.69 35.46 3.57
N ALA A 501 6.75 36.02 4.33
CA ALA A 501 7.01 36.60 5.65
C ALA A 501 6.71 35.61 6.78
N GLN A 502 5.67 34.78 6.61
CA GLN A 502 5.24 33.77 7.58
C GLN A 502 4.70 32.53 6.84
N ALA A 503 4.70 31.38 7.50
CA ALA A 503 3.99 30.20 7.03
C ALA A 503 3.08 29.62 8.13
N THR A 504 2.01 28.95 7.71
CA THR A 504 1.19 28.09 8.56
C THR A 504 1.09 26.72 7.91
N ALA A 505 0.99 25.66 8.72
CA ALA A 505 0.90 24.30 8.23
C ALA A 505 -0.24 23.55 8.93
N THR A 506 -0.98 22.76 8.17
CA THR A 506 -2.08 21.92 8.63
C THR A 506 -1.90 20.52 8.07
N LEU A 507 -2.35 19.50 8.81
CA LEU A 507 -2.38 18.14 8.31
C LEU A 507 -3.50 17.98 7.28
N GLY A 508 -3.25 17.10 6.32
CA GLY A 508 -4.13 16.87 5.18
C GLY A 508 -3.66 17.63 3.95
N GLY A 509 -4.06 17.11 2.79
CA GLY A 509 -3.89 17.75 1.49
C GLY A 509 -4.79 18.97 1.32
N ILE A 510 -4.74 19.56 0.12
CA ILE A 510 -5.69 20.59 -0.28
C ILE A 510 -6.96 19.86 -0.73
N PRO A 511 -8.17 20.29 -0.33
CA PRO A 511 -9.39 19.69 -0.85
C PRO A 511 -9.35 19.75 -2.38
N LYS A 512 -9.44 18.58 -3.00
CA LYS A 512 -9.69 18.41 -4.42
C LYS A 512 -11.20 18.38 -4.65
N SER A 513 -11.62 18.59 -5.89
CA SER A 513 -12.94 18.22 -6.38
C SER A 513 -12.70 17.16 -7.45
N ASP A 514 -13.65 16.25 -7.56
CA ASP A 514 -13.79 15.39 -8.73
C ASP A 514 -13.90 16.30 -9.97
N ASP A 515 -13.19 15.96 -11.04
CA ASP A 515 -13.16 16.75 -12.27
C ASP A 515 -14.17 16.30 -13.32
N ASP A 516 -14.94 15.24 -13.03
CA ASP A 516 -16.06 14.78 -13.82
C ASP A 516 -17.42 14.79 -13.05
N GLU A 517 -18.47 14.20 -13.65
CA GLU A 517 -19.84 14.18 -13.09
C GLU A 517 -20.43 12.75 -13.04
N VAL A 518 -19.59 11.73 -13.14
CA VAL A 518 -19.94 10.30 -13.17
C VAL A 518 -19.56 9.65 -11.85
N SER A 519 -20.38 8.72 -11.38
CA SER A 519 -20.00 7.88 -10.24
C SER A 519 -20.78 6.56 -10.30
N ILE A 520 -20.09 5.51 -10.68
CA ILE A 520 -20.55 4.12 -10.71
C ILE A 520 -20.07 3.46 -9.44
N GLY A 521 -21.00 2.92 -8.63
CA GLY A 521 -20.58 2.16 -7.44
C GLY A 521 -19.61 1.03 -7.81
N LEU A 522 -18.46 0.96 -7.12
CA LEU A 522 -17.34 0.08 -7.46
C LEU A 522 -17.72 -1.37 -7.81
N VAL A 523 -18.52 -2.03 -6.96
CA VAL A 523 -18.99 -3.41 -7.20
C VAL A 523 -19.68 -3.54 -8.56
N ARG A 524 -20.43 -2.52 -8.97
CA ARG A 524 -21.13 -2.51 -10.25
C ARG A 524 -20.17 -2.35 -11.42
N LEU A 525 -19.19 -1.43 -11.34
CA LEU A 525 -18.19 -1.28 -12.41
C LEU A 525 -17.39 -2.59 -12.57
N VAL A 526 -16.92 -3.16 -11.47
CA VAL A 526 -16.18 -4.44 -11.50
C VAL A 526 -17.05 -5.58 -12.04
N THR A 527 -18.34 -5.62 -11.72
CA THR A 527 -19.28 -6.60 -12.32
C THR A 527 -19.40 -6.39 -13.83
N MET A 528 -19.52 -5.15 -14.31
CA MET A 528 -19.56 -4.83 -15.74
C MET A 528 -18.29 -5.29 -16.45
N ILE A 529 -17.14 -5.05 -15.85
CA ILE A 529 -15.84 -5.47 -16.39
C ILE A 529 -15.72 -6.98 -16.41
N THR A 530 -16.02 -7.67 -15.31
CA THR A 530 -15.74 -9.11 -15.16
C THR A 530 -16.80 -10.02 -15.76
N GLU A 531 -18.04 -9.56 -15.96
CA GLU A 531 -19.13 -10.36 -16.53
C GLU A 531 -19.44 -10.04 -18.01
N TYR A 532 -18.69 -9.13 -18.65
CA TYR A 532 -18.88 -8.79 -20.06
C TYR A 532 -18.71 -10.03 -20.96
N GLU A 533 -19.69 -10.32 -21.82
CA GLU A 533 -19.61 -11.42 -22.79
C GLU A 533 -18.96 -10.92 -24.10
N GLN A 534 -17.71 -11.30 -24.34
CA GLN A 534 -17.01 -10.97 -25.57
C GLN A 534 -17.59 -11.71 -26.78
N GLU A 535 -17.43 -11.17 -27.99
CA GLU A 535 -17.89 -11.81 -29.24
C GLU A 535 -17.27 -13.20 -29.49
N ASN A 536 -16.06 -13.44 -28.96
CA ASN A 536 -15.34 -14.70 -29.07
C ASN A 536 -15.84 -15.79 -28.09
N GLY A 537 -16.78 -15.44 -27.19
CA GLY A 537 -17.34 -16.32 -26.16
C GLY A 537 -16.51 -16.43 -24.87
N LYS A 538 -15.44 -15.63 -24.72
CA LYS A 538 -14.79 -15.37 -23.43
C LYS A 538 -15.63 -14.40 -22.60
N THR A 539 -15.30 -14.30 -21.32
CA THR A 539 -15.93 -13.39 -20.36
C THR A 539 -14.88 -12.41 -19.85
N GLY A 540 -15.30 -11.17 -19.59
CA GLY A 540 -14.43 -10.08 -19.16
C GLY A 540 -14.20 -9.03 -20.24
N VAL A 541 -14.10 -7.76 -19.88
CA VAL A 541 -13.56 -6.72 -20.75
C VAL A 541 -12.06 -6.96 -20.91
N SER A 542 -11.56 -6.85 -22.15
CA SER A 542 -10.15 -7.07 -22.48
C SER A 542 -9.46 -5.83 -23.03
N ASN A 543 -10.19 -4.78 -23.38
CA ASN A 543 -9.63 -3.54 -23.95
C ASN A 543 -10.60 -2.36 -23.74
N VAL A 544 -10.14 -1.15 -24.02
CA VAL A 544 -10.90 0.09 -23.78
C VAL A 544 -12.16 0.20 -24.66
N ALA A 545 -12.16 -0.38 -25.87
CA ALA A 545 -13.34 -0.37 -26.73
C ALA A 545 -14.48 -1.23 -26.14
N GLU A 546 -14.15 -2.39 -25.57
CA GLU A 546 -15.09 -3.25 -24.84
C GLU A 546 -15.59 -2.59 -23.54
N LEU A 547 -14.73 -1.83 -22.85
CA LEU A 547 -15.14 -1.02 -21.70
C LEU A 547 -16.21 0.01 -22.10
N TYR A 548 -15.98 0.75 -23.19
CA TYR A 548 -16.97 1.71 -23.68
C TYR A 548 -18.29 1.03 -24.10
N ASP A 549 -18.20 -0.13 -24.78
CA ASP A 549 -19.38 -0.89 -25.18
C ASP A 549 -20.21 -1.31 -23.96
N VAL A 550 -19.58 -1.84 -22.91
CA VAL A 550 -20.33 -2.21 -21.70
C VAL A 550 -20.94 -1.00 -21.01
N LEU A 551 -20.26 0.15 -20.96
CA LEU A 551 -20.79 1.36 -20.31
C LEU A 551 -21.97 1.98 -21.06
N THR A 552 -21.97 1.92 -22.39
CA THR A 552 -23.00 2.59 -23.22
C THR A 552 -24.15 1.67 -23.64
N ASN A 553 -23.91 0.35 -23.73
CA ASN A 553 -24.87 -0.64 -24.22
C ASN A 553 -25.41 -1.59 -23.14
N SER A 554 -25.11 -1.38 -21.84
CA SER A 554 -25.61 -2.22 -20.71
C SER A 554 -27.12 -2.12 -20.42
N ASN A 555 -27.96 -2.21 -21.44
CA ASN A 555 -29.38 -2.55 -21.31
C ASN A 555 -29.64 -4.07 -21.42
N GLU A 556 -28.63 -4.90 -21.71
CA GLU A 556 -28.86 -6.28 -22.18
C GLU A 556 -28.60 -7.43 -21.20
N SER A 557 -28.05 -7.26 -19.98
CA SER A 557 -27.86 -8.43 -19.09
C SER A 557 -27.94 -8.15 -17.59
N SER A 558 -29.03 -7.55 -17.10
CA SER A 558 -29.33 -7.61 -15.65
C SER A 558 -30.14 -8.86 -15.32
N SER A 559 -29.48 -10.01 -15.20
CA SER A 559 -30.05 -11.17 -14.51
C SER A 559 -29.95 -11.05 -12.97
N SER A 560 -29.20 -10.07 -12.46
CA SER A 560 -29.08 -9.78 -11.02
C SER A 560 -30.12 -8.75 -10.56
N THR A 561 -30.63 -8.95 -9.35
CA THR A 561 -31.92 -8.43 -8.86
C THR A 561 -31.81 -7.09 -8.12
N THR A 562 -30.83 -6.25 -8.45
CA THR A 562 -30.49 -5.08 -7.64
C THR A 562 -30.53 -3.76 -8.42
N ALA A 563 -31.63 -3.04 -8.16
CA ALA A 563 -31.83 -1.59 -8.24
C ALA A 563 -31.78 -0.90 -9.62
N ASN A 564 -32.80 -0.06 -9.84
CA ASN A 564 -32.96 0.82 -10.99
C ASN A 564 -31.68 1.63 -11.27
N LEU A 565 -31.15 1.48 -12.48
CA LEU A 565 -30.09 2.30 -13.04
C LEU A 565 -30.62 3.75 -13.19
N LEU A 566 -29.88 4.73 -12.67
CA LEU A 566 -29.81 5.99 -13.40
C LEU A 566 -28.99 5.64 -14.66
N GLU A 567 -29.62 5.77 -15.83
CA GLU A 567 -28.88 5.76 -17.10
C GLU A 567 -27.86 6.91 -17.00
N ILE A 568 -26.57 6.58 -16.97
CA ILE A 568 -25.52 7.58 -17.11
C ILE A 568 -25.64 8.07 -18.57
N PRO A 569 -25.83 9.38 -18.80
CA PRO A 569 -25.89 9.89 -20.16
C PRO A 569 -24.63 9.49 -20.92
N THR A 570 -24.79 8.92 -22.12
CA THR A 570 -23.64 8.60 -23.00
C THR A 570 -22.72 9.79 -23.21
N ALA A 571 -23.25 11.01 -23.21
CA ALA A 571 -22.44 12.23 -23.31
C ALA A 571 -21.41 12.38 -22.18
N LEU A 572 -21.72 11.96 -20.94
CA LEU A 572 -20.74 12.01 -19.84
C LEU A 572 -19.67 10.92 -20.01
N ILE A 573 -20.04 9.74 -20.49
CA ILE A 573 -19.07 8.69 -20.83
C ILE A 573 -18.18 9.15 -21.99
N ASP A 574 -18.74 9.81 -23.01
CA ASP A 574 -17.98 10.37 -24.11
C ASP A 574 -16.99 11.43 -23.62
N ASP A 575 -17.41 12.30 -22.70
CA ASP A 575 -16.55 13.32 -22.08
C ASP A 575 -15.31 12.69 -21.42
N ILE A 576 -15.49 11.68 -20.55
CA ILE A 576 -14.38 10.97 -19.88
C ILE A 576 -13.41 10.35 -20.90
N PHE A 577 -13.93 9.64 -21.90
CA PHE A 577 -13.07 9.00 -22.90
C PHE A 577 -12.32 10.00 -23.80
N ILE A 578 -12.86 11.20 -24.00
CA ILE A 578 -12.18 12.30 -24.68
C ILE A 578 -11.08 12.88 -23.80
N ASP A 579 -11.38 13.12 -22.53
CA ASP A 579 -10.46 13.78 -21.61
C ASP A 579 -9.24 12.86 -21.29
N HIS A 580 -9.43 11.53 -21.29
CA HIS A 580 -8.36 10.51 -21.28
C HIS A 580 -7.77 10.18 -22.67
N GLY A 581 -8.13 10.88 -23.73
CA GLY A 581 -7.51 10.73 -25.05
C GLY A 581 -7.77 9.41 -25.79
N PHE A 582 -8.72 8.58 -25.34
CA PHE A 582 -9.14 7.39 -26.09
C PHE A 582 -10.07 7.71 -27.25
N PHE A 583 -10.71 8.90 -27.22
CA PHE A 583 -11.46 9.49 -28.33
C PHE A 583 -10.72 10.69 -28.92
N ALA A 584 -10.65 10.74 -30.25
CA ALA A 584 -9.94 11.82 -30.94
C ALA A 584 -10.77 13.11 -31.06
N ASP A 585 -12.11 13.04 -30.97
CA ASP A 585 -13.07 14.15 -31.14
C ASP A 585 -12.71 15.06 -32.33
N LEU A 586 -12.58 14.48 -33.54
CA LEU A 586 -11.99 15.17 -34.70
C LEU A 586 -12.86 16.32 -35.24
N ASP A 587 -14.15 16.32 -34.92
CA ASP A 587 -15.06 17.41 -35.26
C ASP A 587 -15.36 18.37 -34.09
N GLY A 588 -14.83 18.08 -32.89
CA GLY A 588 -14.89 18.92 -31.69
C GLY A 588 -16.29 19.03 -31.10
N ASP A 589 -17.13 18.02 -31.32
CA ASP A 589 -18.53 18.00 -30.92
C ASP A 589 -18.78 17.28 -29.58
N ARG A 590 -17.70 16.74 -28.99
CA ARG A 590 -17.64 15.97 -27.74
C ARG A 590 -18.60 14.78 -27.70
N LYS A 591 -18.74 14.08 -28.82
CA LYS A 591 -19.43 12.80 -28.90
C LYS A 591 -18.62 11.85 -29.75
N TYR A 592 -18.72 10.57 -29.42
CA TYR A 592 -18.11 9.54 -30.24
C TYR A 592 -18.90 9.32 -31.54
N ASP A 593 -18.25 9.56 -32.68
CA ASP A 593 -18.71 9.15 -34.01
C ASP A 593 -17.67 8.22 -34.66
N PRO A 594 -17.91 6.90 -34.74
CA PRO A 594 -16.97 5.95 -35.34
C PRO A 594 -16.67 6.22 -36.83
N GLU A 595 -17.53 6.95 -37.56
CA GLU A 595 -17.28 7.34 -38.95
C GLU A 595 -16.30 8.52 -39.06
N ILE A 596 -16.23 9.37 -38.04
CA ILE A 596 -15.40 10.57 -37.99
C ILE A 596 -14.17 10.31 -37.14
N ASP A 597 -14.36 9.92 -35.89
CA ASP A 597 -13.32 9.75 -34.89
C ASP A 597 -12.54 8.48 -35.10
N GLY A 598 -13.18 7.42 -35.60
CA GLY A 598 -12.66 6.06 -35.83
C GLY A 598 -12.74 5.13 -34.61
N GLU A 599 -12.20 3.91 -34.71
CA GLU A 599 -12.06 2.93 -33.60
C GLU A 599 -11.46 3.46 -32.27
N ILE A 600 -12.01 3.00 -31.14
CA ILE A 600 -11.59 3.36 -29.78
C ILE A 600 -10.30 2.63 -29.40
N GLY A 601 -9.36 3.32 -28.76
CA GLY A 601 -8.16 2.68 -28.18
C GLY A 601 -7.23 2.01 -29.19
N ALA A 602 -7.33 2.37 -30.47
CA ALA A 602 -6.40 1.92 -31.50
C ALA A 602 -5.18 2.85 -31.54
N SER A 603 -3.98 2.29 -31.36
CA SER A 603 -2.72 3.00 -31.55
C SER A 603 -2.65 3.63 -32.93
N SER A 604 -2.14 4.86 -33.05
CA SER A 604 -1.94 5.45 -34.37
C SER A 604 -0.95 6.61 -34.43
N HIS A 605 0.24 6.36 -34.97
CA HIS A 605 1.30 7.36 -35.11
C HIS A 605 2.07 7.26 -36.44
N PRO A 606 2.64 8.38 -36.95
CA PRO A 606 3.66 8.32 -38.00
C PRO A 606 4.93 7.62 -37.48
N VAL A 607 5.93 7.40 -38.35
CA VAL A 607 7.27 7.04 -37.87
C VAL A 607 7.70 8.07 -36.83
N SER A 608 7.91 7.61 -35.60
CA SER A 608 8.24 8.44 -34.45
C SER A 608 9.64 8.10 -33.97
N GLU A 609 10.44 9.11 -33.64
CA GLU A 609 11.81 8.98 -33.16
C GLU A 609 11.90 9.59 -31.76
N PHE A 610 12.36 8.80 -30.78
CA PHE A 610 12.57 9.24 -29.40
C PHE A 610 13.98 8.83 -28.97
N GLY A 611 14.86 9.81 -28.76
CA GLY A 611 16.30 9.56 -28.59
C GLY A 611 16.91 8.67 -29.68
N ASP A 612 17.39 7.48 -29.29
CA ASP A 612 17.98 6.47 -30.19
C ASP A 612 16.97 5.37 -30.63
N VAL A 613 15.70 5.46 -30.24
CA VAL A 613 14.63 4.50 -30.53
C VAL A 613 13.74 5.02 -31.66
N SER A 614 13.39 4.16 -32.62
CA SER A 614 12.51 4.49 -33.74
C SER A 614 11.34 3.52 -33.78
N PHE A 615 10.13 4.07 -33.78
CA PHE A 615 8.87 3.34 -33.86
C PHE A 615 8.36 3.40 -35.29
N ALA A 616 7.99 2.24 -35.85
CA ALA A 616 7.49 2.16 -37.22
C ALA A 616 6.12 2.85 -37.32
N GLU A 617 5.79 3.35 -38.51
CA GLU A 617 4.46 3.92 -38.77
C GLU A 617 3.34 2.92 -38.45
N PHE A 618 2.35 3.37 -37.70
CA PHE A 618 1.15 2.63 -37.36
C PHE A 618 -0.05 3.57 -37.62
N ILE A 619 -0.74 3.46 -38.75
CA ILE A 619 -1.75 4.45 -39.21
C ILE A 619 -3.11 3.77 -39.43
N PRO A 620 -4.20 4.34 -38.88
CA PRO A 620 -5.06 5.23 -39.69
C PRO A 620 -5.45 6.59 -39.08
N ARG A 621 -4.70 7.17 -38.14
CA ARG A 621 -4.97 8.51 -37.54
C ARG A 621 -3.73 9.39 -37.32
N HIS A 622 -4.03 10.66 -37.06
CA HIS A 622 -3.10 11.77 -36.95
C HIS A 622 -2.97 12.18 -35.48
N ASP A 623 -1.78 11.97 -34.91
CA ASP A 623 -1.45 12.48 -33.58
C ASP A 623 -0.98 13.96 -33.63
N PRO A 624 -1.11 14.72 -32.53
CA PRO A 624 -0.17 15.80 -32.23
C PRO A 624 1.25 15.24 -32.09
N ASP A 625 2.28 16.01 -32.44
CA ASP A 625 3.67 15.56 -32.33
C ASP A 625 3.93 15.01 -30.91
N ALA A 626 4.50 13.79 -30.85
CA ALA A 626 4.79 13.13 -29.59
C ALA A 626 5.71 13.99 -28.71
N TYR A 627 5.42 14.02 -27.41
CA TYR A 627 6.12 14.87 -26.46
C TYR A 627 7.17 14.08 -25.69
N GLU A 628 8.46 14.41 -25.87
CA GLU A 628 9.51 13.91 -24.98
C GLU A 628 9.47 14.68 -23.65
N GLY A 629 9.54 13.97 -22.53
CA GLY A 629 10.29 14.51 -21.40
C GLY A 629 9.67 14.57 -20.02
N SER A 630 8.65 13.78 -19.70
CA SER A 630 8.14 13.68 -18.33
C SER A 630 9.20 13.26 -17.31
N PHE A 631 10.27 12.57 -17.74
CA PHE A 631 11.21 11.90 -16.85
C PHE A 631 12.62 12.49 -16.82
N VAL A 632 13.15 12.68 -15.61
CA VAL A 632 14.58 12.92 -15.39
C VAL A 632 15.07 12.12 -14.19
N LYS A 633 16.21 11.45 -14.34
CA LYS A 633 16.88 10.70 -13.26
C LYS A 633 17.58 11.66 -12.30
N ILE A 634 17.16 11.70 -11.04
CA ILE A 634 17.87 12.48 -10.00
C ILE A 634 18.92 11.61 -9.34
N ASN A 635 20.19 12.00 -9.40
CA ASN A 635 21.31 11.37 -8.69
C ASN A 635 21.59 12.03 -7.34
N THR A 636 21.26 11.36 -6.23
CA THR A 636 21.56 11.84 -4.86
C THR A 636 22.92 11.39 -4.31
N GLY A 637 23.68 10.60 -5.09
CA GLY A 637 24.95 10.03 -4.68
C GLY A 637 24.83 8.96 -3.57
N ASP A 638 25.92 8.73 -2.83
CA ASP A 638 25.96 7.77 -1.70
C ASP A 638 25.43 8.36 -0.38
N ALA A 639 24.83 9.55 -0.41
CA ALA A 639 24.35 10.23 0.79
C ALA A 639 23.00 9.66 1.24
N ASP A 640 22.87 9.36 2.54
CA ASP A 640 21.62 8.93 3.16
C ASP A 640 20.68 10.12 3.40
N VAL A 641 20.15 10.67 2.31
CA VAL A 641 19.17 11.77 2.29
C VAL A 641 17.90 11.33 1.58
N ASP A 642 16.76 11.79 2.08
CA ASP A 642 15.47 11.79 1.40
C ASP A 642 15.44 12.91 0.36
N ALA A 643 14.89 12.63 -0.83
CA ALA A 643 14.54 13.65 -1.80
C ALA A 643 13.01 13.82 -1.77
N ILE A 644 12.55 14.99 -1.34
CA ILE A 644 11.15 15.38 -1.36
C ILE A 644 10.91 16.13 -2.67
N ILE A 645 10.03 15.60 -3.51
CA ILE A 645 9.63 16.20 -4.77
C ILE A 645 8.30 16.89 -4.54
N GLN A 646 8.23 18.17 -4.87
CA GLN A 646 7.02 18.99 -4.77
C GLN A 646 6.62 19.42 -6.18
N ILE A 647 5.40 19.10 -6.56
CA ILE A 647 4.77 19.59 -7.79
C ILE A 647 3.78 20.66 -7.35
N SER A 648 4.05 21.90 -7.77
CA SER A 648 3.24 23.06 -7.43
C SER A 648 2.36 23.38 -8.63
N MET A 649 1.05 23.42 -8.43
CA MET A 649 0.04 23.76 -9.44
C MET A 649 -0.61 25.08 -9.05
N PRO A 650 -0.13 26.24 -9.54
CA PRO A 650 -0.66 27.53 -9.07
C PRO A 650 -2.03 27.88 -9.67
N ALA A 651 -2.35 27.31 -10.83
CA ALA A 651 -3.49 27.71 -11.66
C ALA A 651 -4.86 27.48 -11.00
N ASP A 652 -4.96 26.48 -10.12
CA ASP A 652 -6.18 26.08 -9.41
C ASP A 652 -6.17 26.52 -7.93
N GLY A 653 -5.22 27.37 -7.54
CA GLY A 653 -5.01 27.75 -6.14
C GLY A 653 -4.27 26.71 -5.31
N GLY A 654 -3.71 25.69 -5.96
CA GLY A 654 -2.89 24.65 -5.36
C GLY A 654 -3.55 23.29 -5.25
N SER A 655 -4.83 23.11 -5.61
CA SER A 655 -5.58 21.85 -5.34
C SER A 655 -4.96 20.60 -5.97
N ALA A 656 -4.36 20.71 -7.15
CA ALA A 656 -3.64 19.67 -7.85
C ALA A 656 -2.15 19.63 -7.46
N SER A 657 -1.71 20.41 -6.46
CA SER A 657 -0.34 20.33 -5.96
C SER A 657 -0.18 19.11 -5.08
N TYR A 658 0.81 18.28 -5.39
CA TYR A 658 1.15 17.10 -4.61
C TYR A 658 2.65 17.07 -4.30
N ALA A 659 3.03 16.13 -3.42
CA ALA A 659 4.43 15.87 -3.13
C ALA A 659 4.64 14.41 -2.78
N TYR A 660 5.85 13.93 -3.02
CA TYR A 660 6.24 12.58 -2.70
C TYR A 660 7.70 12.50 -2.27
N VAL A 661 8.06 11.38 -1.66
CA VAL A 661 9.40 11.11 -1.16
C VAL A 661 10.01 10.01 -2.00
N ALA A 662 11.11 10.32 -2.66
CA ALA A 662 11.84 9.33 -3.43
C ALA A 662 12.38 8.20 -2.54
N PRO A 663 12.26 6.92 -2.96
CA PRO A 663 12.69 5.80 -2.15
C PRO A 663 14.21 5.82 -1.86
N LYS A 664 14.58 5.43 -0.64
CA LYS A 664 15.98 5.31 -0.23
C LYS A 664 16.61 4.00 -0.71
N GLY A 665 17.62 4.12 -1.56
CA GLY A 665 18.53 3.02 -1.87
C GLY A 665 18.03 2.09 -2.97
N GLY A 666 18.62 2.19 -4.14
CA GLY A 666 18.45 1.20 -5.22
C GLY A 666 19.35 1.49 -6.41
N THR A 667 19.40 2.75 -6.85
CA THR A 667 20.27 3.16 -7.98
C THR A 667 20.84 4.57 -7.84
N GLY A 668 20.52 5.26 -6.73
CA GLY A 668 20.73 6.69 -6.59
C GLY A 668 19.88 7.51 -7.55
N LYS A 669 18.97 6.91 -8.35
CA LYS A 669 18.15 7.56 -9.37
C LYS A 669 16.70 7.62 -8.91
N VAL A 670 16.07 8.78 -9.10
CA VAL A 670 14.63 9.00 -8.84
C VAL A 670 13.97 9.45 -10.13
N GLU A 671 12.77 8.94 -10.38
CA GLU A 671 11.92 9.36 -11.50
C GLU A 671 11.07 10.56 -11.10
N LEU A 672 10.97 11.53 -12.01
CA LEU A 672 10.14 12.72 -11.84
C LEU A 672 8.90 12.57 -12.70
N ALA A 673 7.73 12.83 -12.11
CA ALA A 673 6.46 12.92 -12.80
C ALA A 673 6.08 14.39 -12.92
N VAL A 674 6.25 15.00 -14.09
CA VAL A 674 5.92 16.43 -14.31
C VAL A 674 4.65 16.54 -15.14
N PRO A 675 3.61 17.26 -14.68
CA PRO A 675 2.40 17.49 -15.45
C PRO A 675 2.66 18.18 -16.80
N PRO A 676 1.71 18.12 -17.76
CA PRO A 676 1.81 18.82 -19.04
C PRO A 676 2.09 20.33 -18.90
N ALA A 677 2.77 20.88 -19.89
CA ALA A 677 3.23 22.27 -19.92
C ALA A 677 2.08 23.30 -19.72
N ASP A 678 0.92 23.04 -20.31
CA ASP A 678 -0.24 23.92 -20.25
C ASP A 678 -0.85 24.09 -18.84
N GLN A 679 -0.50 23.22 -17.89
CA GLN A 679 -0.96 23.31 -16.51
C GLN A 679 -0.12 24.27 -15.63
N ASN A 680 0.93 24.91 -16.18
CA ASN A 680 1.80 25.87 -15.48
C ASN A 680 2.43 25.33 -14.17
N ALA A 681 2.79 24.04 -14.12
CA ALA A 681 3.36 23.43 -12.93
C ALA A 681 4.80 23.94 -12.62
N GLU A 682 5.21 23.93 -11.35
CA GLU A 682 6.60 24.10 -10.92
C GLU A 682 7.06 22.86 -10.14
N VAL A 683 8.21 22.30 -10.53
CA VAL A 683 8.85 21.19 -9.83
C VAL A 683 9.92 21.72 -8.90
N THR A 684 9.85 21.36 -7.62
CA THR A 684 10.90 21.64 -6.63
C THR A 684 11.39 20.35 -6.00
N ILE A 685 12.72 20.17 -5.92
CA ILE A 685 13.34 19.05 -5.20
C ILE A 685 14.03 19.60 -3.95
N ILE A 686 13.63 19.09 -2.79
CA ILE A 686 14.27 19.36 -1.51
C ILE A 686 15.01 18.11 -1.08
N THR A 687 16.30 18.21 -0.76
CA THR A 687 17.00 17.12 -0.07
C THR A 687 17.05 17.37 1.41
N ALA A 688 16.71 16.36 2.21
CA ALA A 688 16.73 16.41 3.67
C ALA A 688 17.16 15.07 4.23
N GLY A 689 17.86 15.04 5.36
CA GLY A 689 18.32 13.77 5.92
C GLY A 689 18.85 13.92 7.33
N LYS A 690 19.01 12.79 8.02
CA LYS A 690 19.66 12.77 9.32
C LYS A 690 21.10 13.24 9.14
N ASP A 691 21.46 14.31 9.86
CA ASP A 691 22.77 14.98 9.79
C ASP A 691 23.01 15.88 8.55
N TYR A 692 21.98 16.16 7.74
CA TYR A 692 22.05 17.07 6.59
C TYR A 692 21.12 18.28 6.78
N ARG A 693 21.49 19.42 6.20
CA ARG A 693 20.58 20.58 6.14
C ARG A 693 19.56 20.38 5.01
N PRO A 694 18.29 20.74 5.21
CA PRO A 694 17.34 20.78 4.11
C PRO A 694 17.80 21.84 3.09
N VAL A 695 17.85 21.49 1.82
CA VAL A 695 18.21 22.43 0.74
C VAL A 695 17.33 22.23 -0.48
N ILE A 696 16.90 23.34 -1.10
CA ILE A 696 16.33 23.30 -2.45
C ILE A 696 17.47 22.95 -3.40
N ALA A 697 17.45 21.71 -3.86
CA ALA A 697 18.46 21.13 -4.73
C ALA A 697 18.24 21.51 -6.19
N PHE A 698 16.97 21.64 -6.59
CA PHE A 698 16.58 21.89 -7.96
C PHE A 698 15.19 22.54 -8.02
N ARG A 699 14.98 23.38 -9.04
CA ARG A 699 13.70 24.00 -9.34
C ARG A 699 13.57 24.31 -10.82
N VAL A 700 12.39 24.06 -11.40
CA VAL A 700 12.10 24.31 -12.82
C VAL A 700 10.60 24.43 -13.07
N ASP A 701 10.19 25.35 -13.96
CA ASP A 701 8.81 25.40 -14.47
C ASP A 701 8.57 24.25 -15.47
N ALA A 702 7.35 23.71 -15.58
CA ALA A 702 7.01 22.60 -16.46
C ALA A 702 7.41 22.87 -17.92
N ASP A 703 7.04 24.02 -18.48
CA ASP A 703 7.44 24.43 -19.85
C ASP A 703 8.95 24.32 -20.06
N ASN A 704 9.71 24.85 -19.10
CA ASN A 704 11.17 24.87 -19.13
C ASN A 704 11.78 23.50 -18.85
N PHE A 705 11.08 22.63 -18.12
CA PHE A 705 11.51 21.28 -17.81
C PHE A 705 11.44 20.45 -19.07
N HIS A 706 10.26 20.41 -19.68
CA HIS A 706 10.02 19.63 -20.86
C HIS A 706 10.84 20.10 -22.06
N GLU A 707 10.94 21.41 -22.34
CA GLU A 707 11.82 21.95 -23.40
C GLU A 707 13.28 21.47 -23.22
N LYS A 708 13.75 21.37 -21.96
CA LYS A 708 15.12 20.94 -21.68
C LYS A 708 15.32 19.45 -21.85
N VAL A 709 14.29 18.65 -21.58
CA VAL A 709 14.36 17.19 -21.80
C VAL A 709 14.28 16.88 -23.28
N GLU A 710 13.34 17.47 -24.04
CA GLU A 710 13.24 17.34 -25.51
C GLU A 710 14.55 17.70 -26.22
N ASN A 711 15.22 18.76 -25.75
CA ASN A 711 16.50 19.17 -26.33
C ASN A 711 17.70 18.33 -25.85
N GLY A 712 17.47 17.28 -25.05
CA GLY A 712 18.50 16.41 -24.46
C GLY A 712 19.44 17.13 -23.49
N THR A 713 19.07 18.32 -23.01
CA THR A 713 19.90 19.15 -22.12
C THR A 713 19.79 18.75 -20.66
N ILE A 714 18.71 18.06 -20.28
CA ILE A 714 18.55 17.40 -19.00
C ILE A 714 18.21 15.93 -19.27
N SER A 715 19.13 15.03 -18.94
CA SER A 715 18.90 13.57 -18.92
C SER A 715 19.26 12.94 -17.56
N GLU A 716 20.00 13.67 -16.73
CA GLU A 716 20.35 13.32 -15.35
C GLU A 716 20.53 14.60 -14.52
N LEU A 717 19.87 14.67 -13.36
CA LEU A 717 19.99 15.74 -12.37
C LEU A 717 20.93 15.32 -11.26
N GLN A 718 22.14 15.86 -11.23
CA GLN A 718 23.07 15.65 -10.12
C GLN A 718 22.72 16.59 -8.97
N VAL A 719 22.26 16.01 -7.86
CA VAL A 719 21.87 16.75 -6.66
C VAL A 719 22.92 16.52 -5.57
N ALA A 720 23.63 17.59 -5.19
CA ALA A 720 24.63 17.52 -4.12
C ALA A 720 24.00 17.93 -2.77
N PRO A 721 23.90 17.01 -1.79
CA PRO A 721 23.41 17.35 -0.45
C PRO A 721 24.42 18.23 0.30
N VAL A 722 23.93 18.99 1.28
CA VAL A 722 24.75 19.88 2.11
C VAL A 722 24.87 19.30 3.51
N GLU A 723 26.06 18.78 3.85
CA GLU A 723 26.39 18.27 5.19
C GLU A 723 26.25 19.38 6.26
N LEU A 724 25.76 19.01 7.44
CA LEU A 724 25.87 19.89 8.61
C LEU A 724 27.33 20.04 9.03
N GLU A 725 27.76 21.26 9.35
CA GLU A 725 29.09 21.45 9.94
C GLU A 725 29.23 20.62 11.24
N ALA A 726 30.41 20.03 11.46
CA ALA A 726 30.65 19.18 12.63
C ALA A 726 30.34 19.93 13.95
N GLY A 727 29.33 19.46 14.68
CA GLY A 727 28.85 20.06 15.93
C GLY A 727 27.69 21.06 15.76
N ALA A 728 27.22 21.32 14.54
CA ALA A 728 25.97 22.02 14.29
C ALA A 728 24.81 21.04 14.50
N THR A 729 24.07 21.19 15.59
CA THR A 729 22.74 20.59 15.70
C THR A 729 21.77 21.49 14.98
N LEU A 730 20.99 20.96 14.03
CA LEU A 730 19.70 21.56 13.69
C LEU A 730 18.97 21.77 15.02
N GLN A 731 18.40 22.95 15.21
CA GLN A 731 17.74 23.30 16.45
C GLN A 731 16.48 22.44 16.53
N GLN A 732 16.61 21.20 17.03
CA GLN A 732 15.46 20.36 17.32
C GLN A 732 14.56 21.16 18.24
N PRO A 733 13.25 21.23 17.96
CA PRO A 733 12.33 21.91 18.84
C PRO A 733 12.50 21.38 20.26
N ASP A 734 12.56 22.29 21.24
CA ASP A 734 12.84 21.97 22.64
C ASP A 734 11.82 20.92 23.16
N THR A 735 12.25 19.66 23.20
CA THR A 735 11.48 18.49 23.70
C THR A 735 11.07 18.62 25.18
N ASN A 736 11.51 19.67 25.87
CA ASN A 736 11.25 19.95 27.28
C ASN A 736 10.26 21.11 27.53
N SER A 737 9.50 21.55 26.52
CA SER A 737 8.36 22.44 26.77
C SER A 737 7.27 21.70 27.57
N THR A 738 7.35 21.81 28.89
CA THR A 738 6.33 21.41 29.88
C THR A 738 4.91 21.98 29.63
N ALA A 739 4.69 22.76 28.57
CA ALA A 739 3.37 23.19 28.11
C ALA A 739 2.51 22.02 27.57
N ILE A 740 3.13 20.95 27.04
CA ILE A 740 2.42 19.83 26.40
C ILE A 740 1.58 19.01 27.42
N GLN A 741 2.05 18.87 28.67
CA GLN A 741 1.28 18.14 29.70
C GLN A 741 0.17 18.97 30.36
N PHE A 742 0.24 20.31 30.33
CA PHE A 742 -0.78 21.17 30.94
C PHE A 742 -1.91 21.55 29.98
N GLY A 743 -1.63 21.70 28.67
CA GLY A 743 -2.65 22.04 27.67
C GLY A 743 -3.71 20.94 27.50
N VAL A 744 -3.28 19.68 27.39
CA VAL A 744 -4.16 18.52 27.17
C VAL A 744 -5.01 18.21 28.43
N MET A 745 -4.45 18.38 29.63
CA MET A 745 -5.21 18.19 30.87
C MET A 745 -6.24 19.31 31.12
N ILE A 746 -5.93 20.56 30.78
CA ILE A 746 -6.87 21.69 31.01
C ILE A 746 -8.01 21.67 29.97
N GLY A 747 -7.73 21.34 28.70
CA GLY A 747 -8.76 21.22 27.65
C GLY A 747 -9.78 20.12 27.95
N GLY A 748 -9.31 18.92 28.33
CA GLY A 748 -10.19 17.80 28.68
C GLY A 748 -11.02 18.05 29.95
N ILE A 749 -10.42 18.65 30.99
CA ILE A 749 -11.15 18.96 32.23
C ILE A 749 -12.16 20.09 32.01
N ALA A 750 -11.85 21.10 31.20
CA ALA A 750 -12.78 22.18 30.88
C ALA A 750 -13.99 21.68 30.07
N ALA A 751 -13.77 20.83 29.08
CA ALA A 751 -14.85 20.23 28.29
C ALA A 751 -15.78 19.36 29.16
N VAL A 752 -15.22 18.51 30.02
CA VAL A 752 -16.00 17.68 30.95
C VAL A 752 -16.75 18.54 31.97
N LEU A 753 -16.15 19.61 32.50
CA LEU A 753 -16.83 20.52 33.43
C LEU A 753 -17.95 21.32 32.76
N ILE A 754 -17.81 21.69 31.49
CA ILE A 754 -18.87 22.37 30.71
C ILE A 754 -20.04 21.40 30.44
N VAL A 755 -19.77 20.15 30.09
CA VAL A 755 -20.80 19.13 29.89
C VAL A 755 -21.53 18.81 31.20
N VAL A 756 -20.80 18.64 32.30
CA VAL A 756 -21.38 18.39 33.63
C VAL A 756 -22.18 19.60 34.12
N ALA A 757 -21.68 20.82 33.94
CA ALA A 757 -22.41 22.03 34.30
C ALA A 757 -23.70 22.20 33.46
N SER A 758 -23.65 21.86 32.17
CA SER A 758 -24.80 21.88 31.28
C SER A 758 -25.84 20.82 31.66
N LEU A 759 -25.42 19.60 31.99
CA LEU A 759 -26.30 18.53 32.48
C LEU A 759 -26.92 18.88 33.84
N VAL A 760 -26.18 19.52 34.74
CA VAL A 760 -26.71 20.00 36.03
C VAL A 760 -27.69 21.16 35.85
N ALA A 761 -27.44 22.06 34.88
CA ALA A 761 -28.36 23.15 34.54
C ALA A 761 -29.68 22.63 33.93
N ILE A 762 -29.60 21.67 33.01
CA ILE A 762 -30.76 20.98 32.40
C ILE A 762 -31.56 20.25 33.48
N ARG A 763 -30.89 19.52 34.37
CA ARG A 763 -31.55 18.80 35.49
C ARG A 763 -32.20 19.76 36.50
N ARG A 764 -31.68 20.98 36.67
CA ARG A 764 -32.31 22.02 37.51
C ARG A 764 -33.50 22.71 36.85
N GLN A 765 -33.53 22.80 35.52
CA GLN A 765 -34.70 23.33 34.79
C GLN A 765 -35.87 22.34 34.79
N TRP A 766 -35.60 21.04 34.85
CA TRP A 766 -36.63 19.99 34.86
C TRP A 766 -37.08 19.56 36.26
N GLY A 767 -36.49 20.17 37.30
CA GLY A 767 -36.73 19.84 38.71
C GLY A 767 -37.49 20.89 39.52
N LYS A 768 -38.14 21.87 38.88
CA LYS A 768 -39.07 22.77 39.57
C LYS A 768 -40.52 22.44 39.18
N PRO A 769 -41.42 22.19 40.16
CA PRO A 769 -42.83 21.89 39.89
C PRO A 769 -43.57 23.05 39.25
#